data_AF-A0A977L887-F1
#
_entry.id   AF-A0A977L887-F1
#
_cell.length_a   1.000
_cell.length_b   1.000
_cell.length_c   1.000
_cell.angle_alpha   90.00
_cell.angle_beta   90.00
_cell.angle_gamma   90.00
#
_symmetry.space_group_name_H-M   'P 1'
#
loop_
_entity.id
_entity.type
_entity.pdbx_description
1 polymer ?
#
loop_
_entity_poly.entity_id
_entity_poly.type
_entity_poly.pdbx_seq_one_letter_code
_entity_poly.pdbx_strand_id
1 'polypeptide(L)'
;MKSLGLIVLTLFPLFAKANGYQLFEENGKKGIKNEQGQVIIPPSFEALGWSDGSFSVIGNVTGYRLAHYWGIINLKKEFVTKAEYETLVYAGGDNIIARKKLSPVAVKVGTLNLQGENKIPFAYDGIQISGLRAIVFNLVKGKFWYGLTDLQNNVLLPVSFKNIFSLGTLRFAVQNPQNKMALYNEQGRAVTDFSIDSISSFYKGYAIIYENLLQGLMDREGQVKLKPIYQSIKINDEGKIVVRLPSEWVWLTPKNEIVKKFMADNLQPLANGHQLVTRGDKIGVVDQDFKIVIPIRYQKLQPIANGFIATKNGKLGAITSHEKVIVPFTYDRLNAAGNLFEAFTTSIGWQLVDENNMVMTDKYYQSISKLREEGFLVTHRNYAGWLDNTGKEVVHCVYDSIISIKDNLVSVKFRGQYGIIDKNERWVVPPQVYPIQLINSTHYLVKQSEQSFLKTIEGQIIYFTPNKTSFEKNYWLEHLPNGSDRKISYQGIALPSAIQPQTENVQYVFKESEGFRGVQKDGKFGFVDAKGKLRIANRYDSIGDFHEGLAAIKLIGKWGFLNAQDKIAIHPNYEWVDLFRGGVCMAKQRGKFGMIDASGKPILEFRYDAINRLPNGGLEIIANQKKGRASAEGKIEIEPRFDYLREVENGRLIASQEGLFGVISMEGLSLIPIQYHGLHLDNSGKFFIGMINEKMKEVSID
;
A
#
# COMPACT_ATOMS: atom_id res chain seq x y z
N MET A 1 11.05 15.50 -5.25
CA MET A 1 12.45 15.01 -5.28
C MET A 1 12.47 13.59 -5.82
N LYS A 2 12.80 13.44 -7.11
CA LYS A 2 13.46 12.30 -7.73
C LYS A 2 14.27 12.91 -8.87
N SER A 3 15.58 12.78 -8.80
CA SER A 3 16.51 13.22 -9.83
C SER A 3 16.25 12.43 -11.11
N LEU A 4 15.73 13.06 -12.16
CA LEU A 4 15.93 12.54 -13.51
C LEU A 4 17.40 12.77 -13.84
N GLY A 5 18.19 11.70 -13.79
CA GLY A 5 19.51 11.67 -14.39
C GLY A 5 19.37 11.87 -15.89
N LEU A 6 19.95 12.96 -16.38
CA LEU A 6 20.16 13.18 -17.80
C LEU A 6 21.18 12.14 -18.27
N ILE A 7 20.76 11.16 -19.05
CA ILE A 7 21.66 10.27 -19.79
C ILE A 7 22.38 11.14 -20.80
N VAL A 8 23.66 11.40 -20.55
CA VAL A 8 24.56 12.04 -21.51
C VAL A 8 24.95 10.97 -22.53
N LEU A 9 24.22 10.92 -23.65
CA LEU A 9 24.71 10.27 -24.86
C LEU A 9 25.82 11.15 -25.43
N THR A 10 27.05 10.65 -25.40
CA THR A 10 28.19 11.26 -26.10
C THR A 10 27.94 11.20 -27.61
N LEU A 11 27.46 12.30 -28.18
CA LEU A 11 27.42 12.55 -29.61
C LEU A 11 28.72 13.25 -30.03
N PHE A 12 29.37 12.71 -31.06
CA PHE A 12 30.44 13.36 -31.84
C PHE A 12 30.08 14.81 -32.22
N PRO A 13 31.06 15.71 -32.44
CA PRO A 13 30.78 17.12 -32.67
C PRO A 13 29.96 17.30 -33.95
N LEU A 14 28.64 17.47 -33.80
CA LEU A 14 27.83 18.10 -34.83
C LEU A 14 28.34 19.52 -34.98
N PHE A 15 28.98 19.82 -36.11
CA PHE A 15 29.14 21.20 -36.55
C PHE A 15 27.75 21.82 -36.63
N ALA A 16 27.41 22.66 -35.65
CA ALA A 16 26.14 23.36 -35.59
C ALA A 16 26.10 24.37 -36.75
N LYS A 17 25.55 23.94 -37.89
CA LYS A 17 25.22 24.79 -39.03
C LYS A 17 23.80 25.30 -38.84
N ALA A 18 23.60 26.62 -38.95
CA ALA A 18 22.27 27.21 -38.99
C ALA A 18 22.24 28.34 -40.02
N ASN A 19 21.29 28.31 -40.95
CA ASN A 19 21.01 29.37 -41.93
C ASN A 19 22.26 29.98 -42.61
N GLY A 20 23.15 29.16 -43.16
CA GLY A 20 24.35 29.64 -43.85
C GLY A 20 25.50 30.13 -42.96
N TYR A 21 25.39 29.93 -41.64
CA TYR A 21 26.41 30.29 -40.66
C TYR A 21 26.90 29.06 -39.88
N GLN A 22 28.17 29.09 -39.51
CA GLN A 22 28.84 28.02 -38.76
C GLN A 22 29.59 28.60 -37.58
N LEU A 23 29.45 27.96 -36.42
CA LEU A 23 30.30 28.22 -35.27
C LEU A 23 31.71 27.69 -35.52
N PHE A 24 32.70 28.44 -35.07
CA PHE A 24 34.08 27.97 -34.97
C PHE A 24 34.70 28.45 -33.65
N GLU A 25 35.77 27.79 -33.22
CA GLU A 25 36.42 28.06 -31.96
C GLU A 25 37.93 28.22 -32.15
N GLU A 26 38.50 29.22 -31.51
CA GLU A 26 39.93 29.51 -31.50
C GLU A 26 40.32 30.01 -30.11
N ASN A 27 41.38 29.44 -29.52
CA ASN A 27 41.86 29.78 -28.16
C ASN A 27 40.76 29.76 -27.07
N GLY A 28 39.81 28.82 -27.17
CA GLY A 28 38.70 28.68 -26.21
C GLY A 28 37.61 29.75 -26.35
N LYS A 29 37.61 30.53 -27.43
CA LYS A 29 36.59 31.55 -27.74
C LYS A 29 35.86 31.19 -29.03
N LYS A 30 34.55 31.44 -29.04
CA LYS A 30 33.67 31.11 -30.18
C LYS A 30 33.43 32.32 -31.09
N GLY A 31 33.43 32.06 -32.39
CA GLY A 31 33.13 32.98 -33.48
C GLY A 31 32.13 32.38 -34.48
N ILE A 32 31.70 33.18 -35.46
CA ILE A 32 30.80 32.78 -36.55
C ILE A 32 31.46 33.07 -37.89
N LYS A 33 31.41 32.11 -38.81
CA LYS A 33 31.79 32.28 -40.21
C LYS A 33 30.61 31.92 -41.13
N ASN A 34 30.59 32.48 -42.34
CA ASN A 34 29.62 32.09 -43.36
C ASN A 34 30.06 30.82 -44.10
N GLU A 35 29.24 30.32 -45.05
CA GLU A 35 29.56 29.13 -45.84
C GLU A 35 30.84 29.23 -46.69
N GLN A 36 31.23 30.45 -47.06
CA GLN A 36 32.45 30.73 -47.81
C GLN A 36 33.70 30.79 -46.91
N GLY A 37 33.54 30.58 -45.60
CA GLY A 37 34.63 30.63 -44.62
C GLY A 37 35.00 32.03 -44.15
N GLN A 38 34.30 33.08 -44.62
CA GLN A 38 34.53 34.45 -44.17
C GLN A 38 34.06 34.62 -42.72
N VAL A 39 34.95 35.13 -41.87
CA VAL A 39 34.64 35.41 -40.45
C VAL A 39 33.67 36.59 -40.36
N ILE A 40 32.47 36.32 -39.85
CA ILE A 40 31.42 37.30 -39.61
C ILE A 40 31.54 37.87 -38.20
N ILE A 41 31.70 37.00 -37.20
CA ILE A 41 31.98 37.37 -35.81
C ILE A 41 33.29 36.70 -35.40
N PRO A 42 34.33 37.46 -34.99
CA PRO A 42 35.60 36.87 -34.57
C PRO A 42 35.44 36.05 -33.27
N PRO A 43 36.38 35.12 -33.00
CA PRO A 43 36.35 34.30 -31.79
C PRO A 43 36.62 35.15 -30.55
N SER A 44 35.55 35.66 -29.92
CA SER A 44 35.64 36.61 -28.80
C SER A 44 34.74 36.25 -27.62
N PHE A 45 33.87 35.26 -27.76
CA PHE A 45 32.82 34.94 -26.78
C PHE A 45 33.03 33.57 -26.13
N GLU A 46 32.51 33.39 -24.91
CA GLU A 46 32.48 32.08 -24.25
C GLU A 46 31.53 31.12 -24.96
N ALA A 47 30.43 31.65 -25.50
CA ALA A 47 29.48 30.91 -26.33
C ALA A 47 28.78 31.84 -27.31
N LEU A 48 28.28 31.27 -28.41
CA LEU A 48 27.40 31.91 -29.39
C LEU A 48 26.26 30.95 -29.70
N GLY A 49 25.05 31.48 -29.91
CA GLY A 49 23.81 30.72 -29.95
C GLY A 49 22.92 31.03 -28.75
N TRP A 50 22.17 30.05 -28.27
CA TRP A 50 21.22 30.19 -27.18
C TRP A 50 21.66 29.39 -25.96
N SER A 51 21.16 29.76 -24.79
CA SER A 51 21.55 29.16 -23.52
C SER A 51 21.10 27.71 -23.32
N ASP A 52 20.20 27.21 -24.16
CA ASP A 52 19.81 25.80 -24.23
C ASP A 52 20.80 24.93 -25.04
N GLY A 53 21.87 25.55 -25.57
CA GLY A 53 22.90 24.89 -26.37
C GLY A 53 22.59 24.85 -27.86
N SER A 54 21.40 25.29 -28.28
CA SER A 54 21.07 25.41 -29.70
C SER A 54 21.82 26.60 -30.33
N PHE A 55 22.16 26.48 -31.61
CA PHE A 55 22.72 27.58 -32.38
C PHE A 55 21.79 27.89 -33.55
N SER A 56 21.33 29.13 -33.62
CA SER A 56 20.67 29.66 -34.80
C SER A 56 20.87 31.16 -34.91
N VAL A 57 20.79 31.66 -36.15
CA VAL A 57 20.72 33.09 -36.46
C VAL A 57 19.30 33.39 -36.93
N ILE A 58 18.60 34.26 -36.19
CA ILE A 58 17.20 34.61 -36.42
C ILE A 58 17.12 36.13 -36.64
N GLY A 59 16.53 36.57 -37.76
CA GLY A 59 16.37 38.00 -38.06
C GLY A 59 17.67 38.81 -37.95
N ASN A 60 18.80 38.21 -38.36
CA ASN A 60 20.16 38.77 -38.31
C ASN A 60 20.79 38.89 -36.91
N VAL A 61 20.21 38.26 -35.89
CA VAL A 61 20.75 38.22 -34.53
C VAL A 61 20.96 36.81 -34.00
N THR A 62 21.82 36.68 -32.99
CA THR A 62 22.02 35.46 -32.21
C THR A 62 22.39 35.83 -30.77
N GLY A 63 22.33 34.89 -29.84
CA GLY A 63 22.82 35.11 -28.50
C GLY A 63 24.35 34.99 -28.41
N TYR A 64 24.94 35.72 -27.47
CA TYR A 64 26.35 35.61 -27.12
C TYR A 64 26.50 35.51 -25.61
N ARG A 65 27.58 34.85 -25.15
CA ARG A 65 27.90 34.73 -23.74
C ARG A 65 29.26 35.36 -23.42
N LEU A 66 29.27 36.22 -22.40
CA LEU A 66 30.46 36.91 -21.92
C LEU A 66 30.36 37.13 -20.41
N ALA A 67 31.45 36.86 -19.67
CA ALA A 67 31.50 36.95 -18.22
C ALA A 67 30.36 36.17 -17.55
N HIS A 68 30.08 34.96 -18.05
CA HIS A 68 29.00 34.06 -17.65
C HIS A 68 27.55 34.51 -17.97
N TYR A 69 27.31 35.74 -18.43
CA TYR A 69 26.00 36.24 -18.81
C TYR A 69 25.78 36.24 -20.32
N TRP A 70 24.52 36.19 -20.72
CA TRP A 70 24.05 36.19 -22.09
C TRP A 70 23.54 37.56 -22.52
N GLY A 71 23.73 37.89 -23.79
CA GLY A 71 23.16 39.06 -24.48
C GLY A 71 22.86 38.72 -25.94
N ILE A 72 22.31 39.68 -26.68
CA ILE A 72 21.99 39.56 -28.11
C ILE A 72 23.00 40.36 -28.93
N ILE A 73 23.54 39.77 -29.98
CA ILE A 73 24.45 40.41 -30.94
C ILE A 73 23.93 40.23 -32.36
N ASN A 74 24.11 41.23 -33.21
CA ASN A 74 23.80 41.13 -34.62
C ASN A 74 25.03 40.72 -35.46
N LEU A 75 24.81 40.30 -36.71
CA LEU A 75 25.92 39.92 -37.59
C LEU A 75 26.81 41.09 -38.05
N LYS A 76 26.41 42.34 -37.79
CA LYS A 76 27.26 43.54 -37.97
C LYS A 76 28.22 43.77 -36.79
N LYS A 77 28.25 42.85 -35.82
CA LYS A 77 29.08 42.91 -34.59
C LYS A 77 28.62 44.00 -33.61
N GLU A 78 27.38 44.46 -33.72
CA GLU A 78 26.79 45.42 -32.79
C GLU A 78 26.06 44.67 -31.68
N PHE A 79 26.31 45.06 -30.43
CA PHE A 79 25.62 44.51 -29.26
C PHE A 79 24.20 45.07 -29.19
N VAL A 80 23.22 44.23 -29.54
CA VAL A 80 21.79 44.57 -29.47
C VAL A 80 21.35 44.69 -28.01
N THR A 81 21.86 43.82 -27.14
CA THR A 81 21.74 43.97 -25.69
C THR A 81 23.10 43.75 -25.03
N LYS A 82 23.26 44.27 -23.81
CA LYS A 82 24.38 43.91 -22.94
C LYS A 82 24.28 42.44 -22.51
N ALA A 83 25.40 41.84 -22.11
CA ALA A 83 25.45 40.53 -21.50
C ALA A 83 25.06 40.64 -20.02
N GLU A 84 23.76 40.58 -19.74
CA GLU A 84 23.20 40.74 -18.39
C GLU A 84 22.15 39.68 -18.04
N TYR A 85 21.87 38.74 -18.95
CA TYR A 85 20.89 37.67 -18.75
C TYR A 85 21.58 36.39 -18.27
N GLU A 86 21.06 35.73 -17.25
CA GLU A 86 21.59 34.43 -16.80
C GLU A 86 21.29 33.32 -17.82
N THR A 87 20.13 33.41 -18.48
CA THR A 87 19.72 32.53 -19.58
C THR A 87 19.04 33.35 -20.67
N LEU A 88 19.17 32.89 -21.91
CA LEU A 88 18.61 33.49 -23.10
C LEU A 88 18.23 32.39 -24.09
N VAL A 89 16.93 32.20 -24.34
CA VAL A 89 16.41 31.09 -25.15
C VAL A 89 15.49 31.64 -26.23
N TYR A 90 15.72 31.25 -27.48
CA TYR A 90 14.82 31.60 -28.58
C TYR A 90 13.54 30.78 -28.50
N ALA A 91 12.38 31.45 -28.55
CA ALA A 91 11.08 30.85 -28.30
C ALA A 91 10.10 30.99 -29.48
N GLY A 92 10.63 31.27 -30.69
CA GLY A 92 9.87 31.32 -31.93
C GLY A 92 9.38 32.72 -32.32
N GLY A 93 9.25 32.95 -33.64
CA GLY A 93 8.91 34.25 -34.21
C GLY A 93 10.01 35.28 -33.92
N ASP A 94 9.63 36.38 -33.29
CA ASP A 94 10.54 37.41 -32.80
C ASP A 94 10.81 37.29 -31.29
N ASN A 95 10.37 36.23 -30.60
CA ASN A 95 10.36 36.16 -29.14
C ASN A 95 11.59 35.45 -28.58
N ILE A 96 12.24 36.09 -27.61
CA ILE A 96 13.36 35.54 -26.84
C ILE A 96 13.00 35.56 -25.36
N ILE A 97 13.04 34.42 -24.68
CA ILE A 97 12.84 34.32 -23.23
C ILE A 97 14.19 34.57 -22.55
N ALA A 98 14.23 35.53 -21.64
CA ALA A 98 15.43 35.90 -20.91
C ALA A 98 15.20 35.79 -19.40
N ARG A 99 16.21 35.32 -18.66
CA ARG A 99 16.24 35.35 -17.19
C ARG A 99 17.22 36.40 -16.74
N LYS A 100 16.76 37.38 -15.96
CA LYS A 100 17.55 38.53 -15.50
C LYS A 100 17.58 38.61 -13.98
N LYS A 101 18.78 38.78 -13.42
CA LYS A 101 18.98 39.06 -12.00
C LYS A 101 18.74 40.55 -11.76
N LEU A 102 17.70 40.88 -10.99
CA LEU A 102 17.31 42.27 -10.69
C LEU A 102 17.84 42.72 -9.32
N SER A 103 18.05 41.79 -8.39
CA SER A 103 18.67 42.04 -7.09
C SER A 103 19.37 40.77 -6.58
N PRO A 104 20.12 40.83 -5.46
CA PRO A 104 20.73 39.63 -4.87
C PRO A 104 19.72 38.50 -4.56
N VAL A 105 18.46 38.85 -4.31
CA VAL A 105 17.38 37.91 -3.93
C VAL A 105 16.29 37.75 -4.99
N ALA A 106 16.32 38.55 -6.05
CA ALA A 106 15.29 38.55 -7.10
C ALA A 106 15.89 38.25 -8.47
N VAL A 107 15.48 37.10 -9.03
CA VAL A 107 15.74 36.75 -10.43
C VAL A 107 14.40 36.56 -11.12
N LYS A 108 14.18 37.28 -12.21
CA LYS A 108 12.91 37.29 -12.94
C LYS A 108 13.11 36.94 -14.40
N VAL A 109 12.03 36.48 -15.03
CA VAL A 109 11.95 36.07 -16.42
C VAL A 109 11.05 37.06 -17.16
N GLY A 110 11.50 37.46 -18.34
CA GLY A 110 10.80 38.32 -19.27
C GLY A 110 10.98 37.82 -20.70
N THR A 111 10.36 38.51 -21.66
CA THR A 111 10.60 38.26 -23.08
C THR A 111 11.05 39.52 -23.79
N LEU A 112 11.92 39.33 -24.76
CA LEU A 112 12.50 40.37 -25.60
C LEU A 112 12.11 40.11 -27.06
N ASN A 113 12.08 41.17 -27.88
CA ASN A 113 12.11 41.01 -29.34
C ASN A 113 13.55 40.84 -29.86
N LEU A 114 13.71 40.63 -31.17
CA LEU A 114 15.03 40.51 -31.81
C LEU A 114 15.86 41.80 -31.74
N GLN A 115 15.23 42.94 -31.49
CA GLN A 115 15.85 44.25 -31.27
C GLN A 115 16.25 44.48 -29.80
N GLY A 116 16.00 43.51 -28.91
CA GLY A 116 16.34 43.61 -27.49
C GLY A 116 15.35 44.41 -26.66
N GLU A 117 14.21 44.80 -27.23
CA GLU A 117 13.14 45.54 -26.55
C GLU A 117 12.27 44.58 -25.73
N ASN A 118 11.87 45.00 -24.53
CA ASN A 118 11.00 44.20 -23.67
C ASN A 118 9.60 44.06 -24.29
N LYS A 119 9.18 42.81 -24.52
CA LYS A 119 7.80 42.49 -24.88
C LYS A 119 6.99 42.10 -23.65
N ILE A 120 7.51 41.17 -22.84
CA ILE A 120 6.99 40.84 -21.52
C ILE A 120 8.01 41.27 -20.47
N PRO A 121 7.64 42.11 -19.48
CA PRO A 121 8.58 42.62 -18.51
C PRO A 121 9.16 41.50 -17.64
N PHE A 122 10.36 41.74 -17.11
CA PHE A 122 11.03 40.85 -16.13
C PHE A 122 10.33 40.91 -14.76
N ALA A 123 9.09 40.42 -14.70
CA ALA A 123 8.23 40.45 -13.52
C ALA A 123 7.85 39.04 -13.03
N TYR A 124 8.04 38.01 -13.85
CA TYR A 124 7.58 36.65 -13.59
C TYR A 124 8.72 35.74 -13.14
N ASP A 125 8.43 34.70 -12.37
CA ASP A 125 9.45 33.68 -12.02
C ASP A 125 9.66 32.66 -13.16
N GLY A 126 8.71 32.56 -14.09
CA GLY A 126 8.89 31.86 -15.34
C GLY A 126 7.80 32.15 -16.38
N ILE A 127 8.13 31.85 -17.63
CA ILE A 127 7.29 32.09 -18.81
C ILE A 127 7.38 30.88 -19.74
N GLN A 128 6.24 30.44 -20.27
CA GLN A 128 6.15 29.43 -21.31
C GLN A 128 5.32 29.97 -22.48
N ILE A 129 5.92 30.04 -23.67
CA ILE A 129 5.23 30.46 -24.89
C ILE A 129 4.44 29.27 -25.47
N SER A 130 3.19 29.52 -25.83
CA SER A 130 2.31 28.56 -26.50
C SER A 130 1.53 29.26 -27.62
N GLY A 131 2.03 29.13 -28.85
CA GLY A 131 1.49 29.86 -30.00
C GLY A 131 1.59 31.38 -29.80
N LEU A 132 0.46 32.07 -29.89
CA LEU A 132 0.36 33.53 -29.73
C LEU A 132 0.16 33.98 -28.27
N ARG A 133 0.40 33.11 -27.29
CA ARG A 133 0.17 33.37 -25.87
C ARG A 133 1.38 32.99 -25.02
N ALA A 134 1.45 33.57 -23.84
CA ALA A 134 2.45 33.24 -22.84
C ALA A 134 1.75 32.85 -21.53
N ILE A 135 2.03 31.65 -21.04
CA ILE A 135 1.69 31.23 -19.68
C ILE A 135 2.79 31.78 -18.77
N VAL A 136 2.41 32.63 -17.84
CA VAL A 136 3.34 33.30 -16.91
C VAL A 136 3.08 32.81 -15.49
N PHE A 137 4.10 32.70 -14.66
CA PHE A 137 3.92 32.23 -13.29
C PHE A 137 4.86 32.86 -12.26
N ASN A 138 4.40 32.90 -11.01
CA ASN A 138 5.15 33.40 -9.85
C ASN A 138 5.11 32.41 -8.69
N LEU A 139 6.21 32.32 -7.96
CA LEU A 139 6.35 31.53 -6.73
C LEU A 139 5.99 32.41 -5.52
N VAL A 140 4.84 32.13 -4.90
CA VAL A 140 4.38 32.85 -3.70
C VAL A 140 4.25 31.85 -2.56
N LYS A 141 5.02 32.07 -1.47
CA LYS A 141 5.03 31.20 -0.28
C LYS A 141 5.23 29.71 -0.63
N GLY A 142 6.16 29.43 -1.54
CA GLY A 142 6.50 28.06 -1.96
C GLY A 142 5.50 27.40 -2.92
N LYS A 143 4.50 28.14 -3.45
CA LYS A 143 3.54 27.64 -4.44
C LYS A 143 3.56 28.49 -5.71
N PHE A 144 3.54 27.85 -6.87
CA PHE A 144 3.40 28.53 -8.15
C PHE A 144 1.95 28.93 -8.39
N TRP A 145 1.77 30.14 -8.90
CA TRP A 145 0.52 30.68 -9.39
C TRP A 145 0.70 31.10 -10.84
N TYR A 146 -0.31 30.85 -11.66
CA TYR A 146 -0.26 30.96 -13.11
C TYR A 146 -1.24 32.02 -13.62
N GLY A 147 -0.84 32.72 -14.67
CA GLY A 147 -1.65 33.65 -15.45
C GLY A 147 -1.38 33.45 -16.94
N LEU A 148 -2.13 34.18 -17.76
CA LEU A 148 -2.04 34.10 -19.22
C LEU A 148 -1.95 35.52 -19.77
N THR A 149 -1.00 35.76 -20.67
CA THR A 149 -0.87 37.02 -21.41
C THR A 149 -0.81 36.74 -22.91
N ASP A 150 -1.01 37.77 -23.71
CA ASP A 150 -0.49 37.75 -25.06
C ASP A 150 1.04 37.97 -25.08
N LEU A 151 1.63 38.02 -26.28
CA LEU A 151 3.07 38.19 -26.45
C LEU A 151 3.52 39.65 -26.27
N GLN A 152 2.61 40.59 -25.96
CA GLN A 152 2.86 42.01 -25.70
C GLN A 152 2.54 42.38 -24.24
N ASN A 153 2.37 41.38 -23.37
CA ASN A 153 2.04 41.52 -21.95
C ASN A 153 0.66 42.13 -21.65
N ASN A 154 -0.28 42.07 -22.59
CA ASN A 154 -1.68 42.28 -22.24
C ASN A 154 -2.17 41.09 -21.42
N VAL A 155 -2.52 41.33 -20.16
CA VAL A 155 -2.95 40.30 -19.22
C VAL A 155 -4.35 39.83 -19.58
N LEU A 156 -4.46 38.57 -20.01
CA LEU A 156 -5.73 37.91 -20.32
C LEU A 156 -6.31 37.21 -19.09
N LEU A 157 -5.43 36.60 -18.29
CA LEU A 157 -5.77 36.00 -17.00
C LEU A 157 -4.72 36.43 -15.96
N PRO A 158 -5.15 36.98 -14.81
CA PRO A 158 -4.22 37.37 -13.75
C PRO A 158 -3.56 36.15 -13.12
N VAL A 159 -2.36 36.34 -12.55
CA VAL A 159 -1.57 35.29 -11.87
C VAL A 159 -2.22 34.88 -10.54
N SER A 160 -3.29 34.11 -10.64
CA SER A 160 -4.19 33.76 -9.53
C SER A 160 -4.70 32.32 -9.61
N PHE A 161 -4.30 31.58 -10.65
CA PHE A 161 -4.73 30.21 -10.90
C PHE A 161 -3.67 29.20 -10.46
N LYS A 162 -4.12 28.02 -10.05
CA LYS A 162 -3.21 26.96 -9.58
C LYS A 162 -2.40 26.37 -10.73
N ASN A 163 -2.99 26.29 -11.92
CA ASN A 163 -2.32 25.83 -13.13
C ASN A 163 -3.04 26.33 -14.39
N ILE A 164 -2.31 26.45 -15.50
CA ILE A 164 -2.86 26.70 -16.84
C ILE A 164 -2.12 25.80 -17.83
N PHE A 165 -2.86 24.99 -18.56
CA PHE A 165 -2.32 24.07 -19.57
C PHE A 165 -2.78 24.48 -20.96
N SER A 166 -1.87 24.49 -21.93
CA SER A 166 -2.24 24.58 -23.33
C SER A 166 -2.77 23.23 -23.83
N LEU A 167 -3.94 23.24 -24.46
CA LEU A 167 -4.62 22.03 -24.97
C LEU A 167 -4.49 21.89 -26.51
N GLY A 168 -3.50 22.55 -27.10
CA GLY A 168 -3.34 22.67 -28.55
C GLY A 168 -3.78 24.04 -29.06
N THR A 169 -4.15 24.15 -30.35
CA THR A 169 -4.44 25.43 -31.01
C THR A 169 -5.53 26.21 -30.27
N LEU A 170 -5.12 27.25 -29.53
CA LEU A 170 -5.98 28.32 -29.00
C LEU A 170 -7.01 27.87 -27.93
N ARG A 171 -6.68 26.86 -27.14
CA ARG A 171 -7.48 26.42 -25.98
C ARG A 171 -6.61 26.16 -24.76
N PHE A 172 -7.11 26.54 -23.59
CA PHE A 172 -6.42 26.39 -22.33
C PHE A 172 -7.31 25.69 -21.30
N ALA A 173 -6.76 24.74 -20.55
CA ALA A 173 -7.37 24.28 -19.31
C ALA A 173 -6.84 25.16 -18.17
N VAL A 174 -7.72 25.90 -17.51
CA VAL A 174 -7.36 26.71 -16.36
C VAL A 174 -7.82 25.97 -15.11
N GLN A 175 -6.96 25.86 -14.09
CA GLN A 175 -7.27 25.21 -12.83
C GLN A 175 -7.39 26.23 -11.69
N ASN A 176 -8.53 26.23 -11.00
CA ASN A 176 -8.79 27.11 -9.86
C ASN A 176 -8.13 26.61 -8.56
N PRO A 177 -8.14 27.40 -7.47
CA PRO A 177 -7.61 26.99 -6.16
C PRO A 177 -8.31 25.75 -5.57
N GLN A 178 -9.56 25.47 -5.96
CA GLN A 178 -10.34 24.29 -5.55
C GLN A 178 -10.02 23.03 -6.38
N ASN A 179 -9.01 23.07 -7.25
CA ASN A 179 -8.56 21.99 -8.14
C ASN A 179 -9.50 21.62 -9.29
N LYS A 180 -10.58 22.39 -9.50
CA LYS A 180 -11.44 22.22 -10.66
C LYS A 180 -10.88 22.97 -11.86
N MET A 181 -11.16 22.47 -13.04
CA MET A 181 -10.76 23.01 -14.33
C MET A 181 -11.94 23.53 -15.11
N ALA A 182 -11.65 24.53 -15.93
CA ALA A 182 -12.54 25.10 -16.93
C ALA A 182 -11.77 25.26 -18.25
N LEU A 183 -12.48 25.14 -19.37
CA LEU A 183 -11.95 25.40 -20.69
C LEU A 183 -11.97 26.91 -20.95
N TYR A 184 -10.87 27.45 -21.46
CA TYR A 184 -10.74 28.85 -21.84
C TYR A 184 -10.33 28.97 -23.30
N ASN A 185 -10.83 30.03 -23.95
CA ASN A 185 -10.43 30.40 -25.29
C ASN A 185 -9.14 31.25 -25.27
N GLU A 186 -8.64 31.60 -26.45
CA GLU A 186 -7.42 32.40 -26.61
C GLU A 186 -7.55 33.84 -26.12
N GLN A 187 -8.76 34.38 -25.98
CA GLN A 187 -9.00 35.72 -25.45
C GLN A 187 -9.04 35.72 -23.91
N GLY A 188 -8.79 34.58 -23.26
CA GLY A 188 -8.87 34.45 -21.80
C GLY A 188 -10.31 34.41 -21.27
N ARG A 189 -11.30 34.15 -22.12
CA ARG A 189 -12.70 33.97 -21.68
C ARG A 189 -12.98 32.51 -21.37
N ALA A 190 -13.68 32.27 -20.27
CA ALA A 190 -14.17 30.96 -19.92
C ALA A 190 -15.19 30.49 -20.97
N VAL A 191 -15.03 29.26 -21.43
CA VAL A 191 -15.93 28.52 -22.32
C VAL A 191 -16.82 27.58 -21.50
N THR A 192 -16.30 27.05 -20.39
CA THR A 192 -17.03 26.23 -19.43
C THR A 192 -16.83 26.73 -18.00
N ASP A 193 -17.68 26.26 -17.08
CA ASP A 193 -17.52 26.51 -15.65
C ASP A 193 -16.46 25.59 -15.01
N PHE A 194 -15.94 25.99 -13.84
CA PHE A 194 -14.99 25.21 -13.05
C PHE A 194 -15.65 23.99 -12.37
N SER A 195 -15.98 22.98 -13.16
CA SER A 195 -16.66 21.75 -12.72
C SER A 195 -15.85 20.47 -12.98
N ILE A 196 -14.95 20.52 -13.97
CA ILE A 196 -14.23 19.36 -14.51
C ILE A 196 -12.97 19.09 -13.65
N ASP A 197 -12.59 17.83 -13.43
CA ASP A 197 -11.37 17.51 -12.68
C ASP A 197 -10.10 17.64 -13.54
N SER A 198 -10.19 17.20 -14.80
CA SER A 198 -9.09 17.29 -15.77
C SER A 198 -9.60 17.33 -17.20
N ILE A 199 -8.85 17.96 -18.10
CA ILE A 199 -9.16 18.07 -19.54
C ILE A 199 -7.92 17.63 -20.33
N SER A 200 -8.05 16.68 -21.26
CA SER A 200 -6.97 16.30 -22.16
C SER A 200 -6.72 17.36 -23.24
N SER A 201 -5.56 17.31 -23.89
CA SER A 201 -5.36 18.04 -25.15
C SER A 201 -6.41 17.61 -26.19
N PHE A 202 -6.76 18.53 -27.08
CA PHE A 202 -7.68 18.23 -28.16
C PHE A 202 -7.04 17.31 -29.20
N TYR A 203 -7.75 16.26 -29.58
CA TYR A 203 -7.40 15.37 -30.67
C TYR A 203 -8.62 15.16 -31.56
N LYS A 204 -8.48 15.35 -32.88
CA LYS A 204 -9.57 15.25 -33.86
C LYS A 204 -10.83 16.04 -33.47
N GLY A 205 -10.65 17.21 -32.86
CA GLY A 205 -11.76 18.10 -32.47
C GLY A 205 -12.31 17.87 -31.06
N TYR A 206 -11.90 16.81 -30.36
CA TYR A 206 -12.44 16.47 -29.05
C TYR A 206 -11.38 16.42 -27.94
N ALA A 207 -11.80 16.72 -26.72
CA ALA A 207 -11.01 16.51 -25.51
C ALA A 207 -11.74 15.51 -24.59
N ILE A 208 -10.98 14.61 -23.98
CA ILE A 208 -11.47 13.75 -22.90
C ILE A 208 -11.51 14.58 -21.64
N ILE A 209 -12.69 14.66 -21.02
CA ILE A 209 -12.91 15.31 -19.73
C ILE A 209 -13.02 14.26 -18.64
N TYR A 210 -12.56 14.58 -17.45
CA TYR A 210 -12.57 13.68 -16.30
C TYR A 210 -13.40 14.28 -15.19
N GLU A 211 -14.32 13.48 -14.66
CA GLU A 211 -15.05 13.78 -13.42
C GLU A 211 -15.14 12.53 -12.57
N ASN A 212 -14.70 12.60 -11.31
CA ASN A 212 -14.74 11.47 -10.38
C ASN A 212 -14.06 10.21 -10.96
N LEU A 213 -12.94 10.37 -11.69
CA LEU A 213 -12.23 9.33 -12.46
C LEU A 213 -12.96 8.73 -13.67
N LEU A 214 -14.20 9.13 -13.94
CA LEU A 214 -14.94 8.74 -15.13
C LEU A 214 -14.66 9.70 -16.28
N GLN A 215 -14.67 9.16 -17.48
CA GLN A 215 -14.35 9.87 -18.71
C GLN A 215 -15.61 10.28 -19.44
N GLY A 216 -15.63 11.53 -19.87
CA GLY A 216 -16.57 12.09 -20.84
C GLY A 216 -15.81 12.65 -22.03
N LEU A 217 -16.54 13.16 -23.00
CA LEU A 217 -15.99 13.76 -24.19
C LEU A 217 -16.63 15.12 -24.43
N MET A 218 -15.80 16.11 -24.76
CA MET A 218 -16.21 17.49 -24.98
C MET A 218 -15.62 18.00 -26.29
N ASP A 219 -16.37 18.83 -27.02
CA ASP A 219 -15.89 19.53 -28.22
C ASP A 219 -15.12 20.83 -27.87
N ARG A 220 -14.69 21.57 -28.90
CA ARG A 220 -13.89 22.79 -28.73
C ARG A 220 -14.71 24.00 -28.27
N GLU A 221 -16.03 23.90 -28.39
CA GLU A 221 -17.03 24.88 -27.99
C GLU A 221 -17.46 24.66 -26.54
N GLY A 222 -16.94 23.62 -25.89
CA GLY A 222 -17.22 23.28 -24.50
C GLY A 222 -18.48 22.44 -24.32
N GLN A 223 -19.11 21.95 -25.39
CA GLN A 223 -20.27 21.09 -25.29
C GLN A 223 -19.84 19.66 -24.97
N VAL A 224 -20.47 19.10 -23.94
CA VAL A 224 -20.25 17.70 -23.54
C VAL A 224 -21.01 16.78 -24.48
N LYS A 225 -20.29 16.12 -25.38
CA LYS A 225 -20.83 15.13 -26.34
C LYS A 225 -21.07 13.77 -25.70
N LEU A 226 -20.21 13.36 -24.78
CA LEU A 226 -20.40 12.17 -23.95
C LEU A 226 -20.25 12.56 -22.48
N LYS A 227 -21.28 12.26 -21.68
CA LYS A 227 -21.24 12.52 -20.24
C LYS A 227 -20.13 11.70 -19.57
N PRO A 228 -19.53 12.18 -18.46
CA PRO A 228 -18.50 11.46 -17.70
C PRO A 228 -19.02 10.22 -16.95
N ILE A 229 -19.41 9.18 -17.68
CA ILE A 229 -19.95 7.92 -17.12
C ILE A 229 -19.14 6.69 -17.50
N TYR A 230 -18.13 6.86 -18.36
CA TYR A 230 -17.34 5.78 -18.96
C TYR A 230 -16.06 5.55 -18.16
N GLN A 231 -15.60 4.29 -18.07
CA GLN A 231 -14.30 3.97 -17.48
C GLN A 231 -13.15 4.46 -18.37
N SER A 232 -13.33 4.36 -19.68
CA SER A 232 -12.35 4.83 -20.66
C SER A 232 -13.00 5.21 -21.99
N ILE A 233 -12.47 6.23 -22.63
CA ILE A 233 -12.78 6.67 -23.99
C ILE A 233 -11.47 6.71 -24.77
N LYS A 234 -11.49 6.22 -26.01
CA LYS A 234 -10.38 6.31 -26.96
C LYS A 234 -10.89 6.89 -28.26
N ILE A 235 -10.08 7.74 -28.87
CA ILE A 235 -10.30 8.30 -30.20
C ILE A 235 -9.22 7.73 -31.10
N ASN A 236 -9.59 7.03 -32.17
CA ASN A 236 -8.61 6.48 -33.11
C ASN A 236 -8.19 7.54 -34.15
N ASP A 237 -7.27 7.19 -35.06
CA ASP A 237 -6.73 8.13 -36.05
C ASP A 237 -7.75 8.57 -37.12
N GLU A 238 -8.79 7.78 -37.32
CA GLU A 238 -9.95 8.10 -38.18
C GLU A 238 -10.96 9.01 -37.47
N GLY A 239 -10.78 9.27 -36.17
CA GLY A 239 -11.72 10.05 -35.35
C GLY A 239 -12.89 9.24 -34.79
N LYS A 240 -12.91 7.92 -34.95
CA LYS A 240 -13.91 7.03 -34.35
C LYS A 240 -13.69 6.92 -32.85
N ILE A 241 -14.80 6.84 -32.13
CA ILE A 241 -14.81 6.92 -30.67
C ILE A 241 -15.23 5.58 -30.11
N VAL A 242 -14.38 5.04 -29.26
CA VAL A 242 -14.59 3.74 -28.63
C VAL A 242 -14.59 3.93 -27.12
N VAL A 243 -15.63 3.42 -26.46
CA VAL A 243 -15.87 3.63 -25.03
C VAL A 243 -15.90 2.30 -24.27
N ARG A 244 -15.60 2.36 -22.98
CA ARG A 244 -15.79 1.25 -22.04
C ARG A 244 -16.73 1.67 -20.94
N LEU A 245 -17.82 0.92 -20.80
CA LEU A 245 -18.75 1.06 -19.68
C LEU A 245 -18.17 0.42 -18.41
N PRO A 246 -18.71 0.75 -17.22
CA PRO A 246 -18.49 -0.02 -15.99
C PRO A 246 -18.74 -1.51 -16.20
N SER A 247 -18.14 -2.34 -15.36
CA SER A 247 -18.41 -3.78 -15.38
C SER A 247 -19.87 -4.08 -15.06
N GLU A 248 -20.42 -5.07 -15.76
CA GLU A 248 -21.75 -5.60 -15.50
C GLU A 248 -21.64 -6.71 -14.44
N TRP A 249 -22.42 -6.60 -13.39
CA TRP A 249 -22.51 -7.60 -12.33
C TRP A 249 -23.85 -8.33 -12.43
N VAL A 250 -23.81 -9.65 -12.44
CA VAL A 250 -24.97 -10.52 -12.67
C VAL A 250 -25.21 -11.49 -11.53
N TRP A 251 -26.47 -11.66 -11.13
CA TRP A 251 -26.88 -12.66 -10.16
C TRP A 251 -27.31 -13.90 -10.90
N LEU A 252 -26.69 -15.02 -10.57
CA LEU A 252 -26.87 -16.29 -11.23
C LEU A 252 -27.51 -17.26 -10.27
N THR A 253 -28.55 -17.96 -10.72
CA THR A 253 -29.00 -19.17 -10.04
C THR A 253 -27.88 -20.22 -10.11
N PRO A 254 -27.90 -21.28 -9.27
CA PRO A 254 -26.96 -22.40 -9.39
C PRO A 254 -27.03 -23.12 -10.75
N LYS A 255 -28.05 -22.82 -11.59
CA LYS A 255 -28.23 -23.32 -12.95
C LYS A 255 -27.74 -22.32 -14.03
N ASN A 256 -27.01 -21.28 -13.65
CA ASN A 256 -26.50 -20.23 -14.54
C ASN A 256 -27.60 -19.37 -15.21
N GLU A 257 -28.75 -19.18 -14.56
CA GLU A 257 -29.80 -18.27 -15.05
C GLU A 257 -29.59 -16.88 -14.44
N ILE A 258 -29.56 -15.84 -15.29
CA ILE A 258 -29.40 -14.45 -14.83
C ILE A 258 -30.72 -13.96 -14.23
N VAL A 259 -30.70 -13.58 -12.95
CA VAL A 259 -31.84 -13.06 -12.20
C VAL A 259 -31.85 -11.53 -12.17
N LYS A 260 -30.67 -10.91 -11.99
CA LYS A 260 -30.50 -9.46 -11.85
C LYS A 260 -29.20 -8.99 -12.50
N LYS A 261 -29.16 -7.71 -12.88
CA LYS A 261 -28.01 -7.02 -13.48
C LYS A 261 -27.77 -5.68 -12.79
N PHE A 262 -26.51 -5.31 -12.56
CA PHE A 262 -26.13 -4.03 -11.97
C PHE A 262 -24.80 -3.51 -12.53
N MET A 263 -24.70 -2.20 -12.78
CA MET A 263 -23.51 -1.60 -13.40
C MET A 263 -22.62 -0.89 -12.38
N ALA A 264 -21.44 -1.47 -12.11
CA ALA A 264 -20.49 -0.94 -11.15
C ALA A 264 -19.04 -1.24 -11.52
N ASP A 265 -18.12 -0.36 -11.13
CA ASP A 265 -16.70 -0.62 -11.32
C ASP A 265 -16.21 -1.69 -10.34
N ASN A 266 -16.78 -1.71 -9.14
CA ASN A 266 -16.56 -2.77 -8.15
C ASN A 266 -17.81 -2.99 -7.28
N LEU A 267 -18.04 -4.23 -6.87
CA LEU A 267 -19.01 -4.63 -5.85
C LEU A 267 -18.31 -5.47 -4.79
N GLN A 268 -18.51 -5.10 -3.52
CA GLN A 268 -17.96 -5.84 -2.40
C GLN A 268 -19.05 -6.16 -1.37
N PRO A 269 -19.23 -7.44 -0.99
CA PRO A 269 -20.22 -7.82 0.01
C PRO A 269 -19.84 -7.32 1.40
N LEU A 270 -20.84 -6.86 2.15
CA LEU A 270 -20.78 -6.54 3.57
C LEU A 270 -21.40 -7.66 4.40
N ALA A 271 -20.99 -7.79 5.66
CA ALA A 271 -21.48 -8.86 6.55
C ALA A 271 -23.02 -8.86 6.76
N ASN A 272 -23.65 -7.70 6.67
CA ASN A 272 -25.10 -7.53 6.84
C ASN A 272 -25.93 -7.81 5.58
N GLY A 273 -25.33 -8.31 4.50
CA GLY A 273 -26.04 -8.58 3.24
C GLY A 273 -26.08 -7.41 2.26
N HIS A 274 -25.69 -6.20 2.67
CA HIS A 274 -25.54 -5.08 1.76
C HIS A 274 -24.26 -5.21 0.91
N GLN A 275 -24.15 -4.38 -0.12
CA GLN A 275 -23.00 -4.34 -1.02
C GLN A 275 -22.42 -2.92 -1.05
N LEU A 276 -21.11 -2.80 -0.87
CA LEU A 276 -20.38 -1.59 -1.20
C LEU A 276 -20.26 -1.50 -2.72
N VAL A 277 -20.68 -0.36 -3.27
CA VAL A 277 -20.65 -0.09 -4.70
C VAL A 277 -19.63 0.99 -4.99
N THR A 278 -18.71 0.73 -5.90
CA THR A 278 -17.78 1.75 -6.41
C THR A 278 -18.16 2.17 -7.82
N ARG A 279 -18.23 3.49 -8.04
CA ARG A 279 -18.27 4.15 -9.35
C ARG A 279 -17.28 5.29 -9.38
N GLY A 280 -16.29 5.21 -10.24
CA GLY A 280 -15.21 6.19 -10.29
C GLY A 280 -14.46 6.26 -8.96
N ASP A 281 -14.32 7.45 -8.40
CA ASP A 281 -13.77 7.68 -7.05
C ASP A 281 -14.83 7.66 -5.92
N LYS A 282 -16.09 7.36 -6.26
CA LYS A 282 -17.21 7.40 -5.32
C LYS A 282 -17.66 6.01 -4.92
N ILE A 283 -18.08 5.91 -3.67
CA ILE A 283 -18.57 4.71 -3.03
C ILE A 283 -19.95 4.99 -2.44
N GLY A 284 -20.83 4.02 -2.56
CA GLY A 284 -22.14 3.98 -1.92
C GLY A 284 -22.43 2.59 -1.37
N VAL A 285 -23.65 2.40 -0.87
CA VAL A 285 -24.15 1.11 -0.37
C VAL A 285 -25.49 0.83 -1.00
N VAL A 286 -25.67 -0.39 -1.47
CA VAL A 286 -26.95 -0.90 -1.94
C VAL A 286 -27.39 -2.09 -1.10
N ASP A 287 -28.69 -2.30 -1.00
CA ASP A 287 -29.26 -3.50 -0.40
C ASP A 287 -29.14 -4.72 -1.34
N GLN A 288 -29.72 -5.85 -0.94
CA GLN A 288 -29.75 -7.09 -1.72
C GLN A 288 -30.59 -6.99 -3.02
N ASP A 289 -31.40 -5.94 -3.13
CA ASP A 289 -32.21 -5.61 -4.30
C ASP A 289 -31.60 -4.50 -5.16
N PHE A 290 -30.36 -4.09 -4.88
CA PHE A 290 -29.67 -2.99 -5.55
C PHE A 290 -30.34 -1.61 -5.38
N LYS A 291 -31.22 -1.47 -4.39
CA LYS A 291 -31.71 -0.14 -4.03
C LYS A 291 -30.61 0.59 -3.29
N ILE A 292 -30.37 1.82 -3.72
CA ILE A 292 -29.37 2.69 -3.10
C ILE A 292 -29.83 2.99 -1.67
N VAL A 293 -29.10 2.45 -0.69
CA VAL A 293 -29.28 2.72 0.74
C VAL A 293 -28.42 3.91 1.14
N ILE A 294 -27.17 3.94 0.65
CA ILE A 294 -26.27 5.08 0.76
C ILE A 294 -25.87 5.53 -0.65
N PRO A 295 -26.20 6.76 -1.05
CA PRO A 295 -25.79 7.34 -2.33
C PRO A 295 -24.31 7.17 -2.66
N ILE A 296 -24.02 6.91 -3.93
CA ILE A 296 -22.66 6.75 -4.44
C ILE A 296 -21.99 8.13 -4.58
N ARG A 297 -21.60 8.71 -3.44
CA ARG A 297 -21.07 10.09 -3.34
C ARG A 297 -19.93 10.28 -2.35
N TYR A 298 -19.50 9.21 -1.68
CA TYR A 298 -18.43 9.25 -0.68
C TYR A 298 -17.12 8.79 -1.27
N GLN A 299 -16.00 9.41 -0.88
CA GLN A 299 -14.67 9.01 -1.35
C GLN A 299 -14.18 7.72 -0.66
N LYS A 300 -14.70 7.44 0.53
CA LYS A 300 -14.43 6.23 1.31
C LYS A 300 -15.63 5.94 2.20
N LEU A 301 -15.96 4.66 2.36
CA LEU A 301 -16.90 4.15 3.35
C LEU A 301 -16.26 2.96 4.08
N GLN A 302 -16.08 3.08 5.39
CA GLN A 302 -15.54 2.03 6.25
C GLN A 302 -16.64 1.57 7.20
N PRO A 303 -17.06 0.30 7.13
CA PRO A 303 -18.09 -0.24 8.03
C PRO A 303 -17.65 -0.13 9.51
N ILE A 304 -18.60 0.25 10.36
CA ILE A 304 -18.53 0.23 11.83
C ILE A 304 -19.81 -0.41 12.37
N ALA A 305 -19.87 -0.73 13.66
CA ALA A 305 -20.99 -1.45 14.27
C ALA A 305 -22.37 -0.89 13.88
N ASN A 306 -22.53 0.44 13.94
CA ASN A 306 -23.80 1.13 13.70
C ASN A 306 -23.79 2.06 12.47
N GLY A 307 -23.00 1.72 11.43
CA GLY A 307 -22.97 2.51 10.19
C GLY A 307 -21.61 2.52 9.51
N PHE A 308 -21.15 3.71 9.12
CA PHE A 308 -19.91 3.89 8.37
C PHE A 308 -19.13 5.12 8.85
N ILE A 309 -17.81 4.98 8.95
CA ILE A 309 -16.91 6.13 8.84
C ILE A 309 -16.80 6.47 7.35
N ALA A 310 -17.10 7.71 7.00
CA ALA A 310 -17.20 8.17 5.64
C ALA A 310 -16.21 9.30 5.36
N THR A 311 -15.70 9.39 4.14
CA THR A 311 -14.90 10.53 3.67
C THR A 311 -15.68 11.32 2.63
N LYS A 312 -15.84 12.62 2.86
CA LYS A 312 -16.51 13.54 1.95
C LYS A 312 -15.70 14.85 1.89
N ASN A 313 -15.39 15.29 0.67
CA ASN A 313 -14.59 16.50 0.42
C ASN A 313 -13.24 16.51 1.17
N GLY A 314 -12.61 15.34 1.30
CA GLY A 314 -11.32 15.18 1.99
C GLY A 314 -11.39 15.21 3.53
N LYS A 315 -12.58 15.34 4.12
CA LYS A 315 -12.80 15.28 5.56
C LYS A 315 -13.54 14.01 5.95
N LEU A 316 -13.26 13.52 7.16
CA LEU A 316 -13.87 12.33 7.72
C LEU A 316 -15.00 12.73 8.68
N GLY A 317 -16.06 11.93 8.63
CA GLY A 317 -17.19 11.94 9.55
C GLY A 317 -17.72 10.52 9.70
N ALA A 318 -18.81 10.36 10.44
CA ALA A 318 -19.49 9.08 10.57
C ALA A 318 -20.98 9.25 10.29
N ILE A 319 -21.55 8.26 9.62
CA ILE A 319 -22.97 8.19 9.26
C ILE A 319 -23.54 6.85 9.70
N THR A 320 -24.84 6.82 9.97
CA THR A 320 -25.59 5.57 10.18
C THR A 320 -25.72 4.79 8.87
N SER A 321 -26.26 3.56 8.96
CA SER A 321 -26.63 2.75 7.80
C SER A 321 -27.69 3.40 6.88
N HIS A 322 -28.42 4.41 7.37
CA HIS A 322 -29.44 5.16 6.62
C HIS A 322 -28.98 6.59 6.29
N GLU A 323 -27.67 6.81 6.22
CA GLU A 323 -27.05 8.08 5.85
C GLU A 323 -27.27 9.26 6.82
N LYS A 324 -27.88 9.05 7.99
CA LYS A 324 -27.91 10.09 9.04
C LYS A 324 -26.48 10.36 9.53
N VAL A 325 -26.04 11.62 9.46
CA VAL A 325 -24.74 12.06 10.00
C VAL A 325 -24.76 12.01 11.53
N ILE A 326 -23.84 11.26 12.12
CA ILE A 326 -23.65 11.15 13.58
C ILE A 326 -22.40 11.91 14.02
N VAL A 327 -21.34 11.89 13.21
CA VAL A 327 -20.13 12.71 13.40
C VAL A 327 -19.92 13.55 12.13
N PRO A 328 -19.82 14.89 12.24
CA PRO A 328 -19.71 15.78 11.09
C PRO A 328 -18.42 15.56 10.29
N PHE A 329 -18.46 15.89 9.00
CA PHE A 329 -17.33 15.79 8.07
C PHE A 329 -16.34 16.95 8.25
N THR A 330 -15.71 17.04 9.43
CA THR A 330 -14.78 18.11 9.80
C THR A 330 -13.37 17.61 10.12
N TYR A 331 -13.22 16.30 10.37
CA TYR A 331 -11.98 15.72 10.88
C TYR A 331 -11.01 15.33 9.76
N ASP A 332 -9.70 15.43 10.05
CA ASP A 332 -8.63 14.98 9.14
C ASP A 332 -8.37 13.48 9.28
N ARG A 333 -8.63 12.91 10.47
CA ARG A 333 -8.65 11.46 10.72
C ARG A 333 -9.75 11.14 11.73
N LEU A 334 -10.34 9.95 11.59
CA LEU A 334 -11.39 9.46 12.46
C LEU A 334 -11.30 7.93 12.52
N ASN A 335 -11.19 7.37 13.73
CA ASN A 335 -11.20 5.94 13.97
C ASN A 335 -12.32 5.57 14.95
N ALA A 336 -12.98 4.44 14.74
CA ALA A 336 -13.94 3.91 15.70
C ALA A 336 -13.19 3.19 16.84
N ALA A 337 -13.61 3.43 18.08
CA ALA A 337 -12.96 2.94 19.28
C ALA A 337 -13.99 2.55 20.37
N GLY A 338 -14.76 1.48 20.08
CA GLY A 338 -15.91 1.08 20.90
C GLY A 338 -17.08 2.03 20.65
N ASN A 339 -17.60 2.65 21.71
CA ASN A 339 -18.70 3.62 21.64
C ASN A 339 -18.23 5.06 21.37
N LEU A 340 -16.91 5.27 21.24
CA LEU A 340 -16.30 6.57 20.98
C LEU A 340 -15.59 6.56 19.63
N PHE A 341 -15.23 7.75 19.16
CA PHE A 341 -14.38 7.98 18.01
C PHE A 341 -13.11 8.73 18.42
N GLU A 342 -11.95 8.23 17.98
CA GLU A 342 -10.69 8.95 18.01
C GLU A 342 -10.70 9.94 16.84
N ALA A 343 -10.84 11.23 17.16
CA ALA A 343 -11.00 12.28 16.16
C ALA A 343 -9.78 13.21 16.15
N PHE A 344 -9.25 13.49 14.95
CA PHE A 344 -8.07 14.34 14.78
C PHE A 344 -8.36 15.51 13.85
N THR A 345 -7.90 16.71 14.22
CA THR A 345 -7.74 17.82 13.29
C THR A 345 -6.33 18.40 13.38
N THR A 346 -5.80 18.84 12.25
CA THR A 346 -4.46 19.42 12.13
C THR A 346 -4.31 20.70 12.95
N SER A 347 -5.40 21.42 13.22
CA SER A 347 -5.40 22.65 14.00
C SER A 347 -5.34 22.45 15.51
N ILE A 348 -5.85 21.33 16.05
CA ILE A 348 -6.00 21.14 17.50
C ILE A 348 -5.29 19.89 18.05
N GLY A 349 -5.17 18.81 17.26
CA GLY A 349 -4.72 17.50 17.72
C GLY A 349 -5.85 16.48 17.82
N TRP A 350 -5.63 15.45 18.64
CA TRP A 350 -6.55 14.34 18.91
C TRP A 350 -7.50 14.65 20.07
N GLN A 351 -8.73 14.15 19.97
CA GLN A 351 -9.75 14.16 21.01
C GLN A 351 -10.63 12.90 20.89
N LEU A 352 -11.44 12.63 21.91
CA LEU A 352 -12.52 11.65 21.82
C LEU A 352 -13.85 12.35 21.62
N VAL A 353 -14.67 11.81 20.72
CA VAL A 353 -16.07 12.22 20.55
C VAL A 353 -16.98 11.01 20.63
N ASP A 354 -18.19 11.18 21.14
CA ASP A 354 -19.21 10.14 21.14
C ASP A 354 -20.00 10.12 19.82
N GLU A 355 -21.01 9.23 19.75
CA GLU A 355 -21.92 9.12 18.60
C GLU A 355 -22.89 10.30 18.43
N ASN A 356 -22.98 11.20 19.41
CA ASN A 356 -23.71 12.46 19.31
C ASN A 356 -22.80 13.65 18.98
N ASN A 357 -21.53 13.38 18.65
CA ASN A 357 -20.49 14.38 18.43
C ASN A 357 -20.25 15.30 19.65
N MET A 358 -20.51 14.80 20.86
CA MET A 358 -20.06 15.44 22.09
C MET A 358 -18.59 15.13 22.32
N VAL A 359 -17.80 16.16 22.63
CA VAL A 359 -16.38 16.00 22.99
C VAL A 359 -16.30 15.44 24.40
N MET A 360 -15.60 14.30 24.54
CA MET A 360 -15.51 13.53 25.79
C MET A 360 -14.21 13.79 26.56
N THR A 361 -13.24 14.42 25.92
CA THR A 361 -11.96 14.80 26.53
C THR A 361 -11.98 16.26 27.01
N ASP A 362 -11.27 16.55 28.11
CA ASP A 362 -11.13 17.89 28.68
C ASP A 362 -10.19 18.81 27.88
N LYS A 363 -9.28 18.22 27.11
CA LYS A 363 -8.27 18.90 26.28
C LYS A 363 -7.90 18.09 25.04
N TYR A 364 -7.05 18.69 24.21
CA TYR A 364 -6.50 18.05 23.02
C TYR A 364 -5.16 17.35 23.31
N TYR A 365 -4.94 16.24 22.61
CA TYR A 365 -3.76 15.39 22.76
C TYR A 365 -2.92 15.35 21.47
N GLN A 366 -1.61 15.18 21.59
CA GLN A 366 -0.70 14.96 20.46
C GLN A 366 -0.90 13.57 19.85
N SER A 367 -1.29 12.59 20.65
CA SER A 367 -1.69 11.25 20.22
C SER A 367 -2.73 10.67 21.16
N ILE A 368 -3.61 9.85 20.59
CA ILE A 368 -4.51 8.96 21.32
C ILE A 368 -4.45 7.58 20.67
N SER A 369 -4.54 6.52 21.48
CA SER A 369 -4.65 5.16 20.96
C SER A 369 -5.45 4.28 21.92
N LYS A 370 -6.45 3.56 21.37
CA LYS A 370 -7.20 2.56 22.13
C LYS A 370 -6.29 1.46 22.67
N LEU A 371 -6.35 1.25 23.99
CA LEU A 371 -5.73 0.13 24.69
C LEU A 371 -6.84 -0.84 25.12
N ARG A 372 -7.02 -1.91 24.32
CA ARG A 372 -8.01 -3.00 24.49
C ARG A 372 -9.21 -2.61 25.36
N GLU A 373 -9.31 -3.14 26.58
CA GLU A 373 -10.39 -2.86 27.53
C GLU A 373 -10.00 -1.79 28.56
N GLU A 374 -8.72 -1.48 28.68
CA GLU A 374 -8.18 -0.58 29.69
C GLU A 374 -8.46 0.90 29.40
N GLY A 375 -8.76 1.30 28.16
CA GLY A 375 -9.10 2.68 27.82
C GLY A 375 -8.26 3.23 26.68
N PHE A 376 -7.66 4.40 26.87
CA PHE A 376 -6.87 5.08 25.84
C PHE A 376 -5.55 5.61 26.38
N LEU A 377 -4.44 5.29 25.73
CA LEU A 377 -3.17 5.94 25.99
C LEU A 377 -3.13 7.28 25.26
N VAL A 378 -2.67 8.31 25.94
CA VAL A 378 -2.62 9.67 25.42
C VAL A 378 -1.27 10.32 25.65
N THR A 379 -0.97 11.33 24.85
CA THR A 379 0.23 12.17 25.04
C THR A 379 -0.13 13.63 24.94
N HIS A 380 0.29 14.44 25.90
CA HIS A 380 0.12 15.89 25.91
C HIS A 380 1.44 16.54 26.35
N ARG A 381 1.93 17.53 25.58
CA ARG A 381 3.23 18.20 25.82
C ARG A 381 4.41 17.23 25.97
N ASN A 382 4.40 16.15 25.18
CA ASN A 382 5.38 15.05 25.17
C ASN A 382 5.37 14.15 26.41
N TYR A 383 4.35 14.26 27.27
CA TYR A 383 4.17 13.40 28.44
C TYR A 383 2.97 12.47 28.25
N ALA A 384 3.13 11.22 28.68
CA ALA A 384 2.13 10.17 28.57
C ALA A 384 1.11 10.24 29.71
N GLY A 385 -0.14 9.97 29.37
CA GLY A 385 -1.28 9.83 30.29
C GLY A 385 -2.20 8.70 29.84
N TRP A 386 -3.27 8.48 30.61
CA TRP A 386 -4.25 7.42 30.35
C TRP A 386 -5.66 7.90 30.64
N LEU A 387 -6.56 7.65 29.69
CA LEU A 387 -8.00 7.90 29.80
C LEU A 387 -8.76 6.58 29.96
N ASP A 388 -9.84 6.59 30.71
CA ASP A 388 -10.77 5.46 30.77
C ASP A 388 -11.61 5.33 29.47
N ASN A 389 -12.49 4.34 29.43
CA ASN A 389 -13.36 4.08 28.28
C ASN A 389 -14.41 5.18 28.02
N THR A 390 -14.60 6.12 28.95
CA THR A 390 -15.50 7.28 28.79
C THR A 390 -14.77 8.51 28.26
N GLY A 391 -13.44 8.47 28.19
CA GLY A 391 -12.58 9.59 27.82
C GLY A 391 -12.16 10.47 28.99
N LYS A 392 -12.50 10.09 30.23
CA LYS A 392 -12.06 10.78 31.43
C LYS A 392 -10.61 10.44 31.75
N GLU A 393 -9.82 11.46 32.07
CA GLU A 393 -8.42 11.27 32.47
C GLU A 393 -8.32 10.55 33.82
N VAL A 394 -7.56 9.44 33.83
CA VAL A 394 -7.28 8.63 35.02
C VAL A 394 -5.84 8.86 35.49
N VAL A 395 -4.89 8.97 34.56
CA VAL A 395 -3.50 9.32 34.84
C VAL A 395 -3.12 10.53 33.99
N HIS A 396 -2.63 11.58 34.63
CA HIS A 396 -2.31 12.84 33.98
C HIS A 396 -1.06 12.71 33.10
N CYS A 397 -0.99 13.54 32.06
CA CYS A 397 0.18 13.62 31.18
C CYS A 397 1.38 14.30 31.86
N VAL A 398 2.02 13.62 32.81
CA VAL A 398 3.22 14.08 33.53
C VAL A 398 4.37 13.07 33.50
N TYR A 399 4.17 11.90 32.89
CA TYR A 399 5.13 10.80 32.84
C TYR A 399 5.83 10.76 31.48
N ASP A 400 7.11 10.37 31.43
CA ASP A 400 7.86 10.22 30.17
C ASP A 400 7.21 9.16 29.28
N SER A 401 6.72 8.07 29.89
CA SER A 401 5.93 7.04 29.22
C SER A 401 5.10 6.22 30.20
N ILE A 402 3.96 5.69 29.74
CA ILE A 402 3.24 4.60 30.41
C ILE A 402 3.71 3.28 29.78
N ILE A 403 4.15 2.34 30.62
CA ILE A 403 4.75 1.07 30.19
C ILE A 403 3.70 -0.03 30.10
N SER A 404 2.89 -0.18 31.16
CA SER A 404 1.78 -1.15 31.18
C SER A 404 0.76 -0.80 32.26
N ILE A 405 -0.47 -1.28 32.07
CA ILE A 405 -1.60 -1.13 33.00
C ILE A 405 -2.11 -2.54 33.32
N LYS A 406 -2.15 -2.92 34.59
CA LYS A 406 -2.68 -4.21 35.06
C LYS A 406 -3.24 -4.10 36.46
N ASP A 407 -4.36 -4.76 36.73
CA ASP A 407 -4.97 -4.88 38.07
C ASP A 407 -5.05 -3.55 38.85
N ASN A 408 -5.44 -2.46 38.17
CA ASN A 408 -5.50 -1.09 38.71
C ASN A 408 -4.16 -0.42 39.04
N LEU A 409 -3.03 -1.04 38.70
CA LEU A 409 -1.70 -0.46 38.80
C LEU A 409 -1.18 -0.05 37.42
N VAL A 410 -0.35 0.98 37.41
CA VAL A 410 0.26 1.53 36.20
C VAL A 410 1.77 1.60 36.39
N SER A 411 2.52 0.89 35.55
CA SER A 411 3.98 1.07 35.52
C SER A 411 4.33 2.22 34.57
N VAL A 412 5.14 3.15 35.05
CA VAL A 412 5.44 4.42 34.38
C VAL A 412 6.95 4.67 34.35
N LYS A 413 7.38 5.48 33.38
CA LYS A 413 8.68 6.11 33.37
C LYS A 413 8.53 7.58 33.74
N PHE A 414 9.31 8.06 34.71
CA PHE A 414 9.28 9.42 35.21
C PHE A 414 10.70 9.95 35.40
N ARG A 415 11.06 11.03 34.69
CA ARG A 415 12.39 11.66 34.75
C ARG A 415 13.53 10.65 34.52
N GLY A 416 13.36 9.76 33.54
CA GLY A 416 14.33 8.72 33.19
C GLY A 416 14.29 7.45 34.05
N GLN A 417 13.53 7.44 35.15
CA GLN A 417 13.43 6.32 36.10
C GLN A 417 12.09 5.59 35.98
N TYR A 418 11.98 4.40 36.55
CA TYR A 418 10.85 3.48 36.42
C TYR A 418 10.16 3.29 37.78
N GLY A 419 8.83 3.41 37.82
CA GLY A 419 8.07 3.18 39.05
C GLY A 419 6.67 2.63 38.76
N ILE A 420 5.91 2.39 39.82
CA ILE A 420 4.52 1.90 39.76
C ILE A 420 3.64 2.81 40.58
N ILE A 421 2.53 3.25 40.01
CA ILE A 421 1.52 4.09 40.66
C ILE A 421 0.17 3.37 40.70
N ASP A 422 -0.68 3.78 41.65
CA ASP A 422 -2.11 3.46 41.61
C ASP A 422 -2.89 4.47 40.73
N LYS A 423 -4.21 4.27 40.57
CA LYS A 423 -5.08 5.18 39.80
C LYS A 423 -5.24 6.58 40.40
N ASN A 424 -4.82 6.79 41.65
CA ASN A 424 -4.78 8.11 42.28
C ASN A 424 -3.38 8.74 42.15
N GLU A 425 -2.53 8.18 41.29
CA GLU A 425 -1.15 8.60 41.03
C GLU A 425 -0.24 8.58 42.27
N ARG A 426 -0.60 7.78 43.28
CA ARG A 426 0.25 7.53 44.44
C ARG A 426 1.29 6.48 44.09
N TRP A 427 2.54 6.73 44.46
CA TRP A 427 3.62 5.76 44.28
C TRP A 427 3.37 4.52 45.13
N VAL A 428 3.16 3.39 44.46
CA VAL A 428 3.15 2.04 45.05
C VAL A 428 4.58 1.51 45.07
N VAL A 429 5.32 1.72 43.98
CA VAL A 429 6.77 1.50 43.90
C VAL A 429 7.42 2.81 43.46
N PRO A 430 8.27 3.44 44.29
CA PRO A 430 8.91 4.71 43.94
C PRO A 430 9.84 4.55 42.72
N PRO A 431 10.17 5.63 42.01
CA PRO A 431 11.07 5.59 40.85
C PRO A 431 12.43 4.93 41.15
N GLN A 432 12.86 4.04 40.26
CA GLN A 432 14.12 3.30 40.31
C GLN A 432 14.86 3.41 38.98
N VAL A 433 16.19 3.32 39.00
CA VAL A 433 17.02 3.45 37.80
C VAL A 433 16.79 2.31 36.80
N TYR A 434 16.48 1.12 37.29
CA TYR A 434 16.34 -0.08 36.47
C TYR A 434 14.91 -0.29 35.94
N PRO A 435 14.74 -0.76 34.70
CA PRO A 435 13.43 -1.04 34.12
C PRO A 435 12.56 -1.96 34.98
N ILE A 436 11.29 -1.58 35.11
CA ILE A 436 10.25 -2.34 35.84
C ILE A 436 9.24 -2.92 34.86
N GLN A 437 8.91 -4.20 35.03
CA GLN A 437 7.79 -4.87 34.37
C GLN A 437 6.73 -5.24 35.42
N LEU A 438 5.54 -4.66 35.30
CA LEU A 438 4.39 -5.01 36.14
C LEU A 438 3.85 -6.40 35.75
N ILE A 439 3.80 -7.30 36.73
CA ILE A 439 3.34 -8.67 36.49
C ILE A 439 1.85 -8.78 36.81
N ASN A 440 1.47 -8.40 38.03
CA ASN A 440 0.10 -8.41 38.58
C ASN A 440 0.00 -7.38 39.74
N SER A 441 -1.13 -7.34 40.43
CA SER A 441 -1.38 -6.44 41.58
C SER A 441 -0.41 -6.56 42.76
N THR A 442 0.37 -7.64 42.87
CA THR A 442 1.23 -7.92 44.03
C THR A 442 2.71 -8.04 43.69
N HIS A 443 3.07 -8.22 42.41
CA HIS A 443 4.44 -8.51 41.99
C HIS A 443 4.88 -7.70 40.78
N TYR A 444 6.17 -7.39 40.76
CA TYR A 444 6.85 -6.78 39.63
C TYR A 444 8.26 -7.34 39.45
N LEU A 445 8.78 -7.19 38.23
CA LEU A 445 10.14 -7.60 37.88
C LEU A 445 11.02 -6.37 37.68
N VAL A 446 12.17 -6.32 38.34
CA VAL A 446 13.24 -5.35 38.04
C VAL A 446 14.28 -6.01 37.15
N LYS A 447 14.61 -5.39 36.02
CA LYS A 447 15.60 -5.91 35.06
C LYS A 447 16.92 -5.15 35.18
N GLN A 448 17.96 -5.82 35.67
CA GLN A 448 19.34 -5.33 35.63
C GLN A 448 20.09 -6.00 34.47
N SER A 449 21.33 -5.57 34.18
CA SER A 449 22.09 -6.03 33.00
C SER A 449 22.26 -7.54 32.94
N GLU A 450 22.57 -8.19 34.07
CA GLU A 450 22.87 -9.63 34.14
C GLU A 450 21.81 -10.44 34.91
N GLN A 451 20.83 -9.77 35.53
CA GLN A 451 19.94 -10.42 36.49
C GLN A 451 18.60 -9.71 36.59
N SER A 452 17.54 -10.49 36.71
CA SER A 452 16.19 -10.03 36.98
C SER A 452 15.78 -10.40 38.41
N PHE A 453 15.08 -9.48 39.08
CA PHE A 453 14.61 -9.65 40.46
C PHE A 453 13.10 -9.60 40.49
N LEU A 454 12.48 -10.71 40.92
CA LEU A 454 11.06 -10.74 41.21
C LEU A 454 10.85 -10.17 42.61
N LYS A 455 10.07 -9.10 42.69
CA LYS A 455 9.76 -8.41 43.95
C LYS A 455 8.27 -8.34 44.18
N THR A 456 7.87 -8.32 45.45
CA THR A 456 6.52 -7.87 45.84
C THR A 456 6.42 -6.36 45.72
N ILE A 457 5.21 -5.80 45.63
CA ILE A 457 4.99 -4.34 45.56
C ILE A 457 5.55 -3.57 46.77
N GLU A 458 5.72 -4.22 47.93
CA GLU A 458 6.40 -3.65 49.10
C GLU A 458 7.94 -3.63 48.98
N GLY A 459 8.48 -4.20 47.89
CA GLY A 459 9.90 -4.20 47.57
C GLY A 459 10.67 -5.44 48.06
N GLN A 460 10.00 -6.42 48.68
CA GLN A 460 10.62 -7.67 49.12
C GLN A 460 11.06 -8.51 47.92
N ILE A 461 12.34 -8.90 47.89
CA ILE A 461 12.86 -9.83 46.85
C ILE A 461 12.36 -11.23 47.17
N ILE A 462 11.61 -11.81 46.23
CA ILE A 462 11.09 -13.18 46.32
C ILE A 462 12.00 -14.17 45.61
N TYR A 463 12.53 -13.77 44.45
CA TYR A 463 13.39 -14.62 43.64
C TYR A 463 14.27 -13.76 42.73
N PHE A 464 15.39 -14.31 42.27
CA PHE A 464 16.24 -13.67 41.27
C PHE A 464 16.72 -14.70 40.25
N THR A 465 16.92 -14.27 39.02
CA THR A 465 17.42 -15.14 37.95
C THR A 465 18.13 -14.37 36.84
N PRO A 466 19.22 -14.92 36.27
CA PRO A 466 19.80 -14.41 35.03
C PRO A 466 19.05 -14.86 33.77
N ASN A 467 18.11 -15.81 33.91
CA ASN A 467 17.45 -16.45 32.79
C ASN A 467 16.23 -15.66 32.30
N LYS A 468 15.80 -15.94 31.07
CA LYS A 468 14.57 -15.37 30.52
C LYS A 468 13.35 -15.91 31.27
N THR A 469 12.32 -15.07 31.38
CA THR A 469 11.12 -15.38 32.17
C THR A 469 9.84 -15.13 31.39
N SER A 470 8.83 -15.96 31.63
CA SER A 470 7.45 -15.76 31.18
C SER A 470 6.47 -15.97 32.34
N PHE A 471 5.35 -15.26 32.31
CA PHE A 471 4.44 -15.16 33.45
C PHE A 471 3.05 -15.69 33.10
N GLU A 472 2.54 -16.60 33.93
CA GLU A 472 1.22 -17.20 33.84
C GLU A 472 0.37 -16.78 35.05
N LYS A 473 -0.93 -17.05 35.03
CA LYS A 473 -1.85 -16.59 36.08
C LYS A 473 -1.42 -16.98 37.51
N ASN A 474 -0.89 -18.20 37.69
CA ASN A 474 -0.62 -18.78 39.02
C ASN A 474 0.86 -19.14 39.24
N TYR A 475 1.71 -19.01 38.23
CA TYR A 475 3.12 -19.37 38.28
C TYR A 475 3.87 -18.60 37.20
N TRP A 476 5.19 -18.73 37.20
CA TRP A 476 6.02 -18.22 36.13
C TRP A 476 7.05 -19.26 35.72
N LEU A 477 7.55 -19.13 34.50
CA LEU A 477 8.53 -20.04 33.91
C LEU A 477 9.87 -19.32 33.82
N GLU A 478 10.89 -20.00 34.33
CA GLU A 478 12.29 -19.66 34.13
C GLU A 478 12.85 -20.57 33.03
N HIS A 479 13.26 -19.97 31.90
CA HIS A 479 13.78 -20.70 30.75
C HIS A 479 15.28 -20.98 30.93
N LEU A 480 15.64 -22.21 31.29
CA LEU A 480 17.02 -22.58 31.62
C LEU A 480 17.89 -22.77 30.36
N PRO A 481 19.23 -22.60 30.45
CA PRO A 481 20.13 -22.73 29.29
C PRO A 481 20.12 -24.12 28.62
N ASN A 482 19.70 -25.16 29.34
CA ASN A 482 19.56 -26.52 28.83
C ASN A 482 18.26 -26.75 28.03
N GLY A 483 17.46 -25.71 27.80
CA GLY A 483 16.19 -25.77 27.08
C GLY A 483 15.01 -26.30 27.89
N SER A 484 15.20 -26.58 29.19
CA SER A 484 14.10 -26.95 30.09
C SER A 484 13.53 -25.72 30.80
N ASP A 485 12.27 -25.81 31.22
CA ASP A 485 11.61 -24.75 31.99
C ASP A 485 11.49 -25.16 33.45
N ARG A 486 11.88 -24.24 34.34
CA ARG A 486 11.59 -24.35 35.77
C ARG A 486 10.32 -23.58 36.08
N LYS A 487 9.31 -24.28 36.62
CA LYS A 487 8.05 -23.70 37.07
C LYS A 487 8.22 -23.18 38.50
N ILE A 488 7.88 -21.92 38.74
CA ILE A 488 8.07 -21.26 40.03
C ILE A 488 6.77 -20.56 40.44
N SER A 489 6.37 -20.69 41.70
CA SER A 489 5.22 -19.95 42.24
C SER A 489 5.56 -18.47 42.44
N TYR A 490 4.54 -17.63 42.65
CA TYR A 490 4.76 -16.23 43.00
C TYR A 490 5.33 -16.03 44.42
N GLN A 491 5.44 -17.08 45.22
CA GLN A 491 6.16 -17.09 46.50
C GLN A 491 7.63 -17.53 46.35
N GLY A 492 8.11 -17.73 45.12
CA GLY A 492 9.50 -18.14 44.85
C GLY A 492 9.75 -19.64 45.04
N ILE A 493 8.69 -20.46 45.19
CA ILE A 493 8.80 -21.89 45.41
C ILE A 493 8.84 -22.60 44.06
N ALA A 494 9.88 -23.40 43.81
CA ALA A 494 9.92 -24.27 42.64
C ALA A 494 8.79 -25.31 42.72
N LEU A 495 7.91 -25.31 41.72
CA LEU A 495 6.81 -26.27 41.62
C LEU A 495 7.33 -27.55 40.94
N PRO A 496 6.92 -28.74 41.40
CA PRO A 496 7.37 -29.99 40.82
C PRO A 496 6.92 -30.08 39.35
N SER A 497 7.89 -30.15 38.44
CA SER A 497 7.65 -30.56 37.06
C SER A 497 7.33 -32.06 37.04
N ALA A 498 6.42 -32.48 36.16
CA ALA A 498 6.13 -33.90 35.95
C ALA A 498 7.45 -34.66 35.73
N ILE A 499 7.70 -35.70 36.53
CA ILE A 499 8.94 -36.45 36.59
C ILE A 499 9.27 -36.95 35.17
N GLN A 500 10.30 -36.37 34.56
CA GLN A 500 10.89 -36.98 33.37
C GLN A 500 11.62 -38.25 33.81
N PRO A 501 11.43 -39.40 33.14
CA PRO A 501 12.12 -40.62 33.49
C PRO A 501 13.63 -40.40 33.44
N GLN A 502 14.33 -40.74 34.52
CA GLN A 502 15.79 -40.70 34.56
C GLN A 502 16.36 -41.78 33.63
N THR A 503 16.83 -41.36 32.46
CA THR A 503 17.65 -42.20 31.57
C THR A 503 19.07 -41.68 31.62
N GLU A 504 19.98 -42.42 32.25
CA GLU A 504 21.41 -42.07 32.28
C GLU A 504 21.95 -41.91 30.85
N ASN A 505 22.67 -40.81 30.60
CA ASN A 505 23.39 -40.52 29.35
C ASN A 505 22.50 -40.38 28.09
N VAL A 506 21.37 -39.66 28.17
CA VAL A 506 20.53 -39.28 27.02
C VAL A 506 20.53 -37.75 26.86
N GLN A 507 20.76 -37.27 25.63
CA GLN A 507 20.85 -35.85 25.30
C GLN A 507 19.48 -35.16 25.25
N TYR A 508 18.44 -35.85 24.77
CA TYR A 508 17.08 -35.31 24.66
C TYR A 508 16.01 -36.40 24.81
N VAL A 509 14.88 -36.07 25.44
CA VAL A 509 13.70 -36.95 25.57
C VAL A 509 12.48 -36.23 24.99
N PHE A 510 11.85 -36.85 23.99
CA PHE A 510 10.69 -36.32 23.30
C PHE A 510 9.40 -36.63 24.07
N LYS A 511 8.31 -35.96 23.66
CA LYS A 511 6.97 -36.23 24.21
C LYS A 511 6.58 -37.69 23.95
N GLU A 512 5.78 -38.24 24.85
CA GLU A 512 5.23 -39.57 24.67
C GLU A 512 4.19 -39.62 23.53
N SER A 513 4.28 -40.67 22.72
CA SER A 513 3.32 -41.05 21.69
C SER A 513 3.10 -42.56 21.75
N GLU A 514 1.84 -43.01 21.85
CA GLU A 514 1.42 -44.42 21.94
C GLU A 514 2.23 -45.29 22.93
N GLY A 515 2.60 -44.74 24.09
CA GLY A 515 3.35 -45.46 25.13
C GLY A 515 4.87 -45.50 24.94
N PHE A 516 5.39 -44.81 23.91
CA PHE A 516 6.81 -44.66 23.63
C PHE A 516 7.26 -43.21 23.75
N ARG A 517 8.51 -43.00 24.16
CA ARG A 517 9.18 -41.69 24.12
C ARG A 517 10.38 -41.78 23.22
N GLY A 518 10.45 -40.90 22.23
CA GLY A 518 11.66 -40.72 21.45
C GLY A 518 12.81 -40.27 22.35
N VAL A 519 14.02 -40.75 22.10
CA VAL A 519 15.22 -40.34 22.82
C VAL A 519 16.37 -40.10 21.86
N GLN A 520 17.24 -39.13 22.18
CA GLN A 520 18.47 -38.87 21.46
C GLN A 520 19.68 -39.19 22.34
N LYS A 521 20.60 -40.02 21.85
CA LYS A 521 21.87 -40.34 22.51
C LYS A 521 22.97 -40.45 21.46
N ASP A 522 24.14 -39.90 21.76
CA ASP A 522 25.31 -39.93 20.87
C ASP A 522 24.99 -39.46 19.44
N GLY A 523 24.09 -38.46 19.32
CA GLY A 523 23.64 -37.93 18.02
C GLY A 523 22.69 -38.84 17.23
N LYS A 524 22.24 -39.97 17.79
CA LYS A 524 21.30 -40.91 17.18
C LYS A 524 20.02 -41.03 17.98
N PHE A 525 18.95 -41.43 17.29
CA PHE A 525 17.60 -41.48 17.83
C PHE A 525 17.08 -42.91 17.97
N GLY A 526 16.29 -43.15 19.01
CA GLY A 526 15.58 -44.40 19.30
C GLY A 526 14.38 -44.15 20.21
N PHE A 527 13.83 -45.20 20.82
CA PHE A 527 12.64 -45.09 21.68
C PHE A 527 12.78 -45.88 22.98
N VAL A 528 12.27 -45.29 24.07
CA VAL A 528 12.12 -45.93 25.38
C VAL A 528 10.64 -46.10 25.70
N ASP A 529 10.32 -47.07 26.56
CA ASP A 529 8.97 -47.20 27.12
C ASP A 529 8.72 -46.20 28.27
N ALA A 530 7.49 -46.19 28.81
CA ALA A 530 7.11 -45.34 29.94
C ALA A 530 7.96 -45.53 31.21
N LYS A 531 8.70 -46.64 31.34
CA LYS A 531 9.61 -46.91 32.45
C LYS A 531 11.06 -46.50 32.13
N GLY A 532 11.30 -45.87 30.97
CA GLY A 532 12.63 -45.47 30.51
C GLY A 532 13.46 -46.62 29.94
N LYS A 533 12.90 -47.81 29.76
CA LYS A 533 13.63 -48.95 29.19
C LYS A 533 13.73 -48.81 27.68
N LEU A 534 14.94 -48.90 27.13
CA LEU A 534 15.18 -48.89 25.69
C LEU A 534 14.42 -50.01 24.98
N ARG A 535 13.60 -49.64 23.99
CA ARG A 535 12.81 -50.57 23.16
C ARG A 535 13.27 -50.58 21.71
N ILE A 536 13.68 -49.42 21.19
CA ILE A 536 14.23 -49.27 19.85
C ILE A 536 15.59 -48.61 19.98
N ALA A 537 16.63 -49.24 19.45
CA ALA A 537 18.00 -48.82 19.60
C ALA A 537 18.27 -47.44 18.97
N ASN A 538 19.21 -46.69 19.57
CA ASN A 538 19.57 -45.34 19.15
C ASN A 538 20.49 -45.40 17.91
N ARG A 539 19.90 -45.64 16.73
CA ARG A 539 20.65 -45.83 15.47
C ARG A 539 20.13 -45.00 14.30
N TYR A 540 19.02 -44.30 14.49
CA TYR A 540 18.39 -43.50 13.44
C TYR A 540 18.94 -42.07 13.42
N ASP A 541 18.98 -41.46 12.24
CA ASP A 541 19.38 -40.07 12.05
C ASP A 541 18.30 -39.10 12.55
N SER A 542 17.04 -39.53 12.58
CA SER A 542 15.88 -38.80 13.08
C SER A 542 14.70 -39.76 13.26
N ILE A 543 13.70 -39.36 14.05
CA ILE A 543 12.47 -40.11 14.30
C ILE A 543 11.26 -39.15 14.32
N GLY A 544 10.09 -39.67 13.99
CA GLY A 544 8.79 -39.03 14.23
C GLY A 544 8.03 -39.75 15.35
N ASP A 545 6.88 -39.21 15.73
CA ASP A 545 6.03 -39.80 16.75
C ASP A 545 5.41 -41.14 16.29
N PHE A 546 5.08 -42.00 17.26
CA PHE A 546 4.23 -43.15 17.00
C PHE A 546 2.80 -42.71 16.73
N HIS A 547 2.22 -43.24 15.65
CA HIS A 547 0.81 -43.04 15.31
C HIS A 547 0.33 -44.24 14.48
N GLU A 548 -0.83 -44.79 14.82
CA GLU A 548 -1.38 -46.01 14.19
C GLU A 548 -0.40 -47.20 14.27
N GLY A 549 0.38 -47.28 15.36
CA GLY A 549 1.34 -48.36 15.59
C GLY A 549 2.64 -48.28 14.77
N LEU A 550 2.82 -47.21 13.99
CA LEU A 550 4.02 -46.96 13.19
C LEU A 550 4.72 -45.67 13.63
N ALA A 551 6.05 -45.66 13.56
CA ALA A 551 6.86 -44.47 13.75
C ALA A 551 7.73 -44.20 12.53
N ALA A 552 7.74 -42.95 12.06
CA ALA A 552 8.63 -42.51 10.99
C ALA A 552 10.08 -42.54 11.49
N ILE A 553 10.99 -43.08 10.70
CA ILE A 553 12.43 -43.12 11.02
C ILE A 553 13.25 -42.66 9.83
N LYS A 554 14.37 -41.99 10.12
CA LYS A 554 15.33 -41.55 9.10
C LYS A 554 16.62 -42.34 9.21
N LEU A 555 17.05 -42.93 8.11
CA LEU A 555 18.28 -43.72 8.02
C LEU A 555 19.01 -43.39 6.71
N ILE A 556 20.28 -43.02 6.81
CA ILE A 556 21.13 -42.62 5.67
C ILE A 556 20.42 -41.51 4.86
N GLY A 557 19.85 -40.55 5.58
CA GLY A 557 19.18 -39.39 4.97
C GLY A 557 17.78 -39.64 4.38
N LYS A 558 17.26 -40.87 4.37
CA LYS A 558 15.92 -41.21 3.84
C LYS A 558 14.96 -41.64 4.94
N TRP A 559 13.67 -41.39 4.74
CA TRP A 559 12.59 -41.71 5.67
C TRP A 559 11.90 -43.02 5.30
N GLY A 560 11.55 -43.80 6.31
CA GLY A 560 10.72 -45.01 6.26
C GLY A 560 9.93 -45.15 7.57
N PHE A 561 9.38 -46.34 7.82
CA PHE A 561 8.57 -46.59 9.02
C PHE A 561 8.95 -47.91 9.69
N LEU A 562 8.88 -47.94 11.02
CA LEU A 562 8.99 -49.15 11.82
C LEU A 562 7.78 -49.30 12.74
N ASN A 563 7.58 -50.50 13.26
CA ASN A 563 6.57 -50.78 14.28
C ASN A 563 7.18 -50.83 15.69
N ALA A 564 6.32 -50.97 16.70
CA ALA A 564 6.70 -51.07 18.11
C ALA A 564 7.64 -52.26 18.45
N GLN A 565 7.80 -53.24 17.54
CA GLN A 565 8.72 -54.38 17.70
C GLN A 565 10.06 -54.15 17.00
N ASP A 566 10.38 -52.90 16.62
CA ASP A 566 11.62 -52.53 15.92
C ASP A 566 11.78 -53.21 14.55
N LYS A 567 10.65 -53.61 13.93
CA LYS A 567 10.62 -54.14 12.56
C LYS A 567 10.31 -53.03 11.58
N ILE A 568 11.13 -52.91 10.53
CA ILE A 568 10.89 -51.97 9.43
C ILE A 568 9.63 -52.42 8.69
N ALA A 569 8.58 -51.61 8.76
CA ALA A 569 7.33 -51.80 8.03
C ALA A 569 7.44 -51.24 6.61
N ILE A 570 8.11 -50.10 6.44
CA ILE A 570 8.35 -49.46 5.15
C ILE A 570 9.82 -49.05 5.08
N HIS A 571 10.53 -49.57 4.07
CA HIS A 571 11.96 -49.30 3.92
C HIS A 571 12.25 -47.81 3.70
N PRO A 572 13.34 -47.26 4.30
CA PRO A 572 13.68 -45.85 4.16
C PRO A 572 14.04 -45.46 2.72
N ASN A 573 13.08 -44.92 1.98
CA ASN A 573 13.21 -44.57 0.56
C ASN A 573 12.71 -43.15 0.24
N TYR A 574 12.10 -42.45 1.20
CA TYR A 574 11.46 -41.16 0.98
C TYR A 574 12.34 -40.00 1.43
N GLU A 575 12.21 -38.85 0.78
CA GLU A 575 12.89 -37.60 1.18
C GLU A 575 12.21 -36.96 2.40
N TRP A 576 10.91 -37.18 2.53
CA TRP A 576 10.06 -36.69 3.61
C TRP A 576 8.81 -37.57 3.71
N VAL A 577 8.24 -37.70 4.90
CA VAL A 577 6.97 -38.39 5.18
C VAL A 577 6.18 -37.62 6.23
N ASP A 578 4.85 -37.71 6.15
CA ASP A 578 3.91 -37.27 7.20
C ASP A 578 3.63 -38.42 8.18
N LEU A 579 2.77 -38.16 9.16
CA LEU A 579 2.19 -39.19 10.02
C LEU A 579 1.10 -39.98 9.26
N PHE A 580 0.95 -41.26 9.60
CA PHE A 580 -0.19 -42.06 9.15
C PHE A 580 -1.49 -41.55 9.75
N ARG A 581 -2.55 -41.45 8.95
CA ARG A 581 -3.91 -41.13 9.40
C ARG A 581 -4.92 -41.87 8.54
N GLY A 582 -5.78 -42.69 9.16
CA GLY A 582 -6.74 -43.52 8.43
C GLY A 582 -6.06 -44.54 7.52
N GLY A 583 -4.88 -45.05 7.90
CA GLY A 583 -4.14 -46.05 7.12
C GLY A 583 -3.36 -45.51 5.92
N VAL A 584 -3.33 -44.18 5.71
CA VAL A 584 -2.59 -43.53 4.62
C VAL A 584 -1.59 -42.48 5.13
N CYS A 585 -0.51 -42.28 4.40
CA CYS A 585 0.54 -41.33 4.72
C CYS A 585 0.97 -40.54 3.47
N MET A 586 1.14 -39.22 3.59
CA MET A 586 1.74 -38.42 2.53
C MET A 586 3.26 -38.57 2.56
N ALA A 587 3.87 -38.76 1.39
CA ALA A 587 5.30 -38.93 1.28
C ALA A 587 5.86 -38.09 0.13
N LYS A 588 7.16 -37.81 0.19
CA LYS A 588 7.91 -37.13 -0.88
C LYS A 588 9.00 -38.03 -1.42
N GLN A 589 9.04 -38.19 -2.73
CA GLN A 589 10.04 -38.98 -3.45
C GLN A 589 10.44 -38.26 -4.73
N ARG A 590 11.76 -38.12 -4.99
CA ARG A 590 12.30 -37.47 -6.19
C ARG A 590 11.73 -36.05 -6.38
N GLY A 591 11.60 -35.29 -5.30
CA GLY A 591 11.09 -33.93 -5.35
C GLY A 591 9.57 -33.79 -5.45
N LYS A 592 8.80 -34.88 -5.64
CA LYS A 592 7.34 -34.86 -5.80
C LYS A 592 6.64 -35.53 -4.63
N PHE A 593 5.42 -35.08 -4.35
CA PHE A 593 4.54 -35.62 -3.33
C PHE A 593 3.61 -36.69 -3.91
N GLY A 594 3.32 -37.68 -3.08
CA GLY A 594 2.36 -38.75 -3.31
C GLY A 594 1.78 -39.19 -1.97
N MET A 595 1.00 -40.27 -2.00
CA MET A 595 0.40 -40.86 -0.81
C MET A 595 0.57 -42.36 -0.85
N ILE A 596 0.90 -42.96 0.28
CA ILE A 596 1.17 -44.40 0.42
C ILE A 596 0.27 -45.04 1.47
N ASP A 597 0.01 -46.33 1.32
CA ASP A 597 -0.61 -47.15 2.36
C ASP A 597 0.42 -47.63 3.41
N ALA A 598 -0.04 -48.35 4.43
CA ALA A 598 0.80 -48.90 5.50
C ALA A 598 1.80 -49.97 5.03
N SER A 599 1.68 -50.48 3.79
CA SER A 599 2.69 -51.34 3.15
C SER A 599 3.74 -50.56 2.35
N GLY A 600 3.57 -49.25 2.21
CA GLY A 600 4.42 -48.38 1.39
C GLY A 600 4.01 -48.33 -0.09
N LYS A 601 2.88 -48.94 -0.47
CA LYS A 601 2.39 -48.92 -1.84
C LYS A 601 1.76 -47.55 -2.15
N PRO A 602 2.07 -46.92 -3.30
CA PRO A 602 1.44 -45.67 -3.70
C PRO A 602 -0.07 -45.83 -3.92
N ILE A 603 -0.84 -44.96 -3.26
CA ILE A 603 -2.26 -44.68 -3.51
C ILE A 603 -2.39 -43.47 -4.43
N LEU A 604 -1.62 -42.41 -4.15
CA LEU A 604 -1.42 -41.28 -5.05
C LEU A 604 0.01 -41.33 -5.57
N GLU A 605 0.16 -41.36 -6.89
CA GLU A 605 1.45 -41.35 -7.56
C GLU A 605 2.30 -40.12 -7.18
N PHE A 606 3.62 -40.29 -7.14
CA PHE A 606 4.59 -39.23 -6.81
C PHE A 606 4.78 -38.24 -7.98
N ARG A 607 3.73 -37.49 -8.30
CA ARG A 607 3.70 -36.51 -9.41
C ARG A 607 3.30 -35.10 -9.01
N TYR A 608 2.91 -34.88 -7.75
CA TYR A 608 2.39 -33.60 -7.27
C TYR A 608 3.49 -32.70 -6.72
N ASP A 609 3.38 -31.40 -6.95
CA ASP A 609 4.26 -30.38 -6.35
C ASP A 609 3.93 -30.16 -4.87
N ALA A 610 2.66 -30.35 -4.49
CA ALA A 610 2.18 -30.33 -3.12
C ALA A 610 0.87 -31.12 -2.97
N ILE A 611 0.61 -31.63 -1.76
CA ILE A 611 -0.66 -32.20 -1.33
C ILE A 611 -1.00 -31.57 0.02
N ASN A 612 -2.14 -30.89 0.11
CA ASN A 612 -2.58 -30.20 1.32
C ASN A 612 -3.88 -30.83 1.84
N ARG A 613 -3.97 -31.10 3.15
CA ARG A 613 -5.23 -31.53 3.77
C ARG A 613 -6.16 -30.34 3.95
N LEU A 614 -7.41 -30.51 3.56
CA LEU A 614 -8.49 -29.53 3.72
C LEU A 614 -9.23 -29.76 5.06
N PRO A 615 -9.86 -28.72 5.64
CA PRO A 615 -10.58 -28.84 6.91
C PRO A 615 -11.71 -29.89 6.94
N ASN A 616 -12.29 -30.20 5.77
CA ASN A 616 -13.32 -31.23 5.62
C ASN A 616 -12.75 -32.66 5.49
N GLY A 617 -11.43 -32.84 5.60
CA GLY A 617 -10.76 -34.13 5.46
C GLY A 617 -10.28 -34.46 4.05
N GLY A 618 -10.78 -33.77 3.01
CA GLY A 618 -10.32 -33.95 1.63
C GLY A 618 -8.89 -33.45 1.41
N LEU A 619 -8.36 -33.68 0.20
CA LEU A 619 -7.02 -33.31 -0.22
C LEU A 619 -7.07 -32.33 -1.39
N GLU A 620 -6.33 -31.23 -1.30
CA GLU A 620 -5.97 -30.40 -2.45
C GLU A 620 -4.67 -30.95 -3.04
N ILE A 621 -4.72 -31.36 -4.31
CA ILE A 621 -3.56 -31.87 -5.04
C ILE A 621 -3.08 -30.81 -6.03
N ILE A 622 -1.79 -30.49 -6.01
CA ILE A 622 -1.21 -29.42 -6.84
C ILE A 622 -0.17 -30.02 -7.78
N ALA A 623 -0.30 -29.76 -9.08
CA ALA A 623 0.69 -30.13 -10.09
C ALA A 623 0.81 -29.04 -11.15
N ASN A 624 2.04 -28.64 -11.48
CA ASN A 624 2.36 -27.58 -12.43
C ASN A 624 1.59 -26.28 -12.12
N GLN A 625 1.54 -25.91 -10.84
CA GLN A 625 0.79 -24.74 -10.31
C GLN A 625 -0.74 -24.81 -10.47
N LYS A 626 -1.28 -25.90 -11.04
CA LYS A 626 -2.71 -26.14 -11.13
C LYS A 626 -3.19 -26.95 -9.93
N LYS A 627 -4.42 -26.69 -9.51
CA LYS A 627 -5.11 -27.30 -8.38
C LYS A 627 -6.12 -28.33 -8.88
N GLY A 628 -6.19 -29.42 -8.15
CA GLY A 628 -7.18 -30.48 -8.23
C GLY A 628 -7.59 -30.91 -6.84
N ARG A 629 -8.37 -31.99 -6.75
CA ARG A 629 -8.93 -32.50 -5.51
C ARG A 629 -8.91 -34.02 -5.48
N ALA A 630 -8.66 -34.57 -4.29
CA ALA A 630 -8.86 -35.97 -3.98
C ALA A 630 -9.57 -36.13 -2.63
N SER A 631 -10.20 -37.27 -2.41
CA SER A 631 -10.72 -37.69 -1.10
C SER A 631 -9.59 -37.93 -0.09
N ALA A 632 -9.95 -38.10 1.19
CA ALA A 632 -9.00 -38.42 2.26
C ALA A 632 -8.26 -39.75 2.00
N GLU A 633 -8.92 -40.69 1.33
CA GLU A 633 -8.41 -42.01 0.95
C GLU A 633 -7.61 -41.97 -0.37
N GLY A 634 -7.47 -40.81 -1.00
CA GLY A 634 -6.63 -40.64 -2.20
C GLY A 634 -7.31 -40.95 -3.52
N LYS A 635 -8.64 -41.17 -3.54
CA LYS A 635 -9.40 -41.20 -4.79
C LYS A 635 -9.43 -39.80 -5.40
N ILE A 636 -8.89 -39.64 -6.60
CA ILE A 636 -8.90 -38.38 -7.36
C ILE A 636 -10.34 -38.06 -7.76
N GLU A 637 -10.82 -36.89 -7.36
CA GLU A 637 -12.15 -36.35 -7.70
C GLU A 637 -12.03 -35.36 -8.85
N ILE A 638 -10.98 -34.54 -8.84
CA ILE A 638 -10.71 -33.52 -9.84
C ILE A 638 -9.20 -33.52 -10.13
N GLU A 639 -8.82 -33.82 -11.38
CA GLU A 639 -7.42 -33.73 -11.79
C GLU A 639 -6.91 -32.26 -11.76
N PRO A 640 -5.62 -32.02 -11.42
CA PRO A 640 -5.07 -30.66 -11.39
C PRO A 640 -5.17 -29.94 -12.74
N ARG A 641 -6.08 -28.98 -12.84
CA ARG A 641 -6.30 -28.17 -14.07
C ARG A 641 -6.78 -26.74 -13.83
N PHE A 642 -7.05 -26.38 -12.58
CA PHE A 642 -7.59 -25.07 -12.22
C PHE A 642 -6.53 -24.18 -11.59
N ASP A 643 -6.55 -22.89 -11.88
CA ASP A 643 -5.68 -21.90 -11.21
C ASP A 643 -6.14 -21.65 -9.77
N TYR A 644 -7.45 -21.71 -9.55
CA TYR A 644 -8.11 -21.57 -8.26
C TYR A 644 -9.21 -22.61 -8.11
N LEU A 645 -9.33 -23.17 -6.91
CA LEU A 645 -10.39 -24.09 -6.55
C LEU A 645 -10.74 -23.88 -5.08
N ARG A 646 -12.00 -23.56 -4.78
CA ARG A 646 -12.49 -23.37 -3.40
C ARG A 646 -13.89 -23.91 -3.22
N GLU A 647 -14.09 -24.69 -2.17
CA GLU A 647 -15.42 -25.17 -1.78
C GLU A 647 -16.27 -24.04 -1.22
N VAL A 648 -17.53 -24.03 -1.65
CA VAL A 648 -18.60 -23.20 -1.14
C VAL A 648 -19.77 -24.09 -0.73
N GLU A 649 -20.81 -23.50 -0.15
CA GLU A 649 -21.95 -24.23 0.38
C GLU A 649 -22.61 -25.18 -0.64
N ASN A 650 -23.22 -26.26 -0.12
CA ASN A 650 -24.00 -27.23 -0.88
C ASN A 650 -23.20 -28.05 -1.92
N GLY A 651 -21.95 -28.40 -1.62
CA GLY A 651 -21.15 -29.28 -2.48
C GLY A 651 -20.80 -28.65 -3.82
N ARG A 652 -20.51 -27.35 -3.82
CA ARG A 652 -20.13 -26.60 -5.02
C ARG A 652 -18.72 -26.06 -4.86
N LEU A 653 -18.02 -25.92 -5.98
CA LEU A 653 -16.66 -25.41 -6.02
C LEU A 653 -16.62 -24.20 -6.95
N ILE A 654 -16.10 -23.07 -6.47
CA ILE A 654 -15.70 -21.98 -7.35
C ILE A 654 -14.35 -22.37 -7.94
N ALA A 655 -14.28 -22.41 -9.27
CA ALA A 655 -13.09 -22.77 -10.01
C ALA A 655 -12.67 -21.63 -10.94
N SER A 656 -11.36 -21.49 -11.18
CA SER A 656 -10.86 -20.54 -12.17
C SER A 656 -9.87 -21.16 -13.15
N GLN A 657 -9.88 -20.65 -14.38
CA GLN A 657 -8.90 -20.91 -15.42
C GLN A 657 -8.62 -19.62 -16.19
N GLU A 658 -7.34 -19.30 -16.39
CA GLU A 658 -6.91 -18.14 -17.19
C GLU A 658 -7.50 -16.80 -16.72
N GLY A 659 -7.76 -16.68 -15.41
CA GLY A 659 -8.32 -15.47 -14.80
C GLY A 659 -9.86 -15.35 -14.89
N LEU A 660 -10.54 -16.34 -15.49
CA LEU A 660 -12.00 -16.43 -15.50
C LEU A 660 -12.47 -17.44 -14.45
N PHE A 661 -13.68 -17.24 -13.94
CA PHE A 661 -14.28 -18.00 -12.86
C PHE A 661 -15.61 -18.62 -13.30
N GLY A 662 -15.90 -19.79 -12.72
CA GLY A 662 -17.15 -20.53 -12.86
C GLY A 662 -17.43 -21.35 -11.59
N VAL A 663 -18.49 -22.15 -11.64
CA VAL A 663 -18.86 -23.07 -10.55
C VAL A 663 -18.90 -24.49 -11.09
N ILE A 664 -18.30 -25.41 -10.37
CA ILE A 664 -18.31 -26.83 -10.69
C ILE A 664 -18.84 -27.65 -9.50
N SER A 665 -19.30 -28.87 -9.75
CA SER A 665 -19.64 -29.84 -8.71
C SER A 665 -18.39 -30.45 -8.07
N MET A 666 -18.56 -31.22 -7.00
CA MET A 666 -17.46 -31.94 -6.33
C MET A 666 -16.77 -32.97 -7.25
N GLU A 667 -17.51 -33.47 -8.24
CA GLU A 667 -17.03 -34.39 -9.29
C GLU A 667 -16.42 -33.64 -10.49
N GLY A 668 -16.37 -32.30 -10.44
CA GLY A 668 -15.79 -31.47 -11.49
C GLY A 668 -16.69 -31.16 -12.68
N LEU A 669 -18.01 -31.37 -12.57
CA LEU A 669 -18.99 -31.03 -13.61
C LEU A 669 -19.25 -29.52 -13.62
N SER A 670 -19.27 -28.89 -14.80
CA SER A 670 -19.57 -27.46 -14.93
C SER A 670 -21.04 -27.17 -14.62
N LEU A 671 -21.29 -26.37 -13.58
CA LEU A 671 -22.62 -25.87 -13.18
C LEU A 671 -22.83 -24.44 -13.70
N ILE A 672 -21.80 -23.61 -13.57
CA ILE A 672 -21.73 -22.26 -14.14
C ILE A 672 -20.44 -22.20 -14.97
N PRO A 673 -20.52 -21.88 -16.27
CA PRO A 673 -19.36 -21.87 -17.16
C PRO A 673 -18.29 -20.88 -16.68
N ILE A 674 -17.03 -21.21 -16.93
CA ILE A 674 -15.88 -20.38 -16.58
C ILE A 674 -15.79 -19.22 -17.59
N GLN A 675 -16.52 -18.15 -17.32
CA GLN A 675 -16.63 -16.99 -18.21
C GLN A 675 -16.68 -15.64 -17.47
N TYR A 676 -16.69 -15.66 -16.14
CA TYR A 676 -16.83 -14.45 -15.33
C TYR A 676 -15.46 -13.97 -14.85
N HIS A 677 -15.20 -12.67 -14.90
CA HIS A 677 -13.93 -12.09 -14.47
C HIS A 677 -13.78 -12.04 -12.94
N GLY A 678 -14.87 -12.33 -12.23
CA GLY A 678 -14.94 -12.53 -10.79
C GLY A 678 -16.24 -13.25 -10.48
N LEU A 679 -16.22 -14.13 -9.48
CA LEU A 679 -17.41 -14.90 -9.08
C LEU A 679 -17.36 -15.21 -7.60
N HIS A 680 -18.44 -14.90 -6.88
CA HIS A 680 -18.57 -15.25 -5.46
C HIS A 680 -20.00 -15.65 -5.13
N LEU A 681 -20.17 -16.38 -4.04
CA LEU A 681 -21.50 -16.71 -3.51
C LEU A 681 -22.05 -15.49 -2.76
N ASP A 682 -23.33 -15.20 -2.92
CA ASP A 682 -24.00 -14.16 -2.15
C ASP A 682 -24.18 -14.57 -0.68
N ASN A 683 -24.50 -13.61 0.19
CA ASN A 683 -24.64 -13.88 1.62
C ASN A 683 -25.82 -14.80 1.97
N SER A 684 -26.79 -14.98 1.05
CA SER A 684 -27.90 -15.92 1.27
C SER A 684 -27.53 -17.37 0.98
N GLY A 685 -26.38 -17.61 0.34
CA GLY A 685 -25.95 -18.94 -0.10
C GLY A 685 -26.72 -19.47 -1.32
N LYS A 686 -27.65 -18.67 -1.88
CA LYS A 686 -28.58 -19.10 -2.94
C LYS A 686 -28.14 -18.69 -4.33
N PHE A 687 -27.43 -17.57 -4.47
CA PHE A 687 -27.07 -17.00 -5.76
C PHE A 687 -25.56 -16.79 -5.88
N PHE A 688 -25.07 -16.82 -7.12
CA PHE A 688 -23.71 -16.42 -7.45
C PHE A 688 -23.69 -15.04 -8.07
N ILE A 689 -22.69 -14.25 -7.72
CA ILE A 689 -22.48 -12.88 -8.17
C ILE A 689 -21.30 -12.90 -9.14
N GLY A 690 -21.60 -12.85 -10.43
CA GLY A 690 -20.61 -12.87 -11.51
C GLY A 690 -20.31 -11.47 -12.02
N MET A 691 -19.03 -11.18 -12.27
CA MET A 691 -18.59 -9.94 -12.91
C MET A 691 -18.27 -10.20 -14.39
N ILE A 692 -18.80 -9.36 -15.26
CA ILE A 692 -18.54 -9.33 -16.70
C ILE A 692 -17.88 -8.00 -17.02
N ASN A 693 -16.61 -8.05 -17.45
CA ASN A 693 -15.95 -6.85 -17.93
C ASN A 693 -16.54 -6.46 -19.29
N GLU A 694 -17.08 -5.25 -19.38
CA GLU A 694 -17.53 -4.67 -20.65
C GLU A 694 -16.33 -4.48 -21.58
N LYS A 695 -16.49 -4.95 -22.83
CA LYS A 695 -15.53 -4.72 -23.90
C LYS A 695 -15.64 -3.28 -24.39
N MET A 696 -14.57 -2.78 -25.02
CA MET A 696 -14.61 -1.52 -25.74
C MET A 696 -15.65 -1.61 -26.87
N LYS A 697 -16.57 -0.65 -26.94
CA LYS A 697 -17.63 -0.55 -27.95
C LYS A 697 -17.50 0.77 -28.71
N GLU A 698 -17.61 0.72 -30.04
CA GLU A 698 -17.66 1.93 -30.87
C GLU A 698 -19.00 2.64 -30.65
N VAL A 699 -18.99 3.98 -30.59
CA VAL A 699 -20.16 4.81 -30.39
C VAL A 699 -20.14 5.95 -31.40
N SER A 700 -21.29 6.18 -32.05
CA SER A 700 -21.49 7.38 -32.88
C SER A 700 -21.79 8.58 -31.99
N ILE A 701 -21.20 9.72 -32.34
CA ILE A 701 -21.52 11.02 -31.75
C ILE A 701 -22.15 11.84 -32.85
N ASP A 702 -23.40 12.23 -32.63
CA ASP A 702 -24.14 13.17 -33.49
C ASP A 702 -23.83 14.63 -33.11
#